data_AF-A0A5N4DT71-F1
#
_entry.id   AF-A0A5N4DT71-F1
#
_cell.length_a   1.000
_cell.length_b   1.000
_cell.length_c   1.000
_cell.angle_alpha   90.00
_cell.angle_beta   90.00
_cell.angle_gamma   90.00
#
_symmetry.space_group_name_H-M   'P 1'
#
loop_
_entity.id
_entity.type
_entity.pdbx_description
1 polymer ?
#
loop_
_entity_poly.entity_id
_entity_poly.type
_entity_poly.pdbx_seq_one_letter_code
_entity_poly.pdbx_strand_id
1 'polypeptide(L)'
;MELVYQGLGMCKSDHSSSLSVLQPDWVAPGALAPVEAALDELQRRICRLVLEALLLELQPLFAALPSRQWLSSPELLEGVCERTARFCQDFRHVRNPAVQLLLAEAERTVVLQYLRALMQGRLVCRGADERTQAAERLRQDAAQLRELFLGLGLEESVQCAPVLLALRELLNLRDPTLLGLEVAGLRQQFPDVSEEHVSALLDLRGDVSREQRLAALSSLQVGPQPSPPTEVNSVGNWSDLAGCDPQNRMVLDSGAQVYEQTPPSPPASPSSLGRRLKPSDRNGTALYPWSQSLALPLAVSVPSALRPRPELQPFSKLHLGHQGHMRRSESTYTINSAGRQGSGTQGRATPGRGRSPGGGTLRSAASLPHIAKTRKDAGRGASKSPCMLVALRPTNMDYERDKFFQSQYTYNPQFEYQEPMPTAVLEKYCEASGQFIHQAVGIIEAVLEKFGTYEHFEAATGGQLLTKCQIWSIVRKYMQKEGCVGEVVVQLSEDLLSQAVMMVENSRPTLAINLTGARQYWLEGMLRHEIGTHYLRGVNNARQPWHSAEGRLQYGLRPANPTEEGLASLHSVLFRKQPFLWRAALLYYTIHRAARMSFRQLFQDLARYVQDADVRWEYCVRAKRGQTDTSLPGCFSKDQVYLDGIVRILRHRQTIDFPLLTSLGKVSYEDVDHLRPHGVLDNTRVPHFMQDLARYRQQLEHIMATNRLDEAELGRLLPD
;
A
#
# COMPACT_ATOMS: atom_id res chain seq x y z
N MET A 1 20.67 4.70 11.49
CA MET A 1 21.32 4.40 12.78
C MET A 1 21.21 2.92 13.20
N GLU A 2 20.49 2.07 12.45
CA GLU A 2 20.43 0.62 12.72
C GLU A 2 21.56 -0.21 12.08
N LEU A 3 22.18 0.23 10.96
CA LEU A 3 23.15 -0.53 10.14
C LEU A 3 24.60 -0.38 10.60
N VAL A 4 25.00 0.72 11.25
CA VAL A 4 26.39 0.91 11.73
C VAL A 4 26.75 -0.02 12.89
N TYR A 5 25.74 -0.53 13.60
CA TYR A 5 25.90 -1.53 14.65
C TYR A 5 25.89 -2.97 14.14
N GLN A 6 25.42 -3.24 12.92
CA GLN A 6 25.57 -4.57 12.32
C GLN A 6 27.02 -4.84 11.90
N GLY A 7 27.85 -3.77 11.80
CA GLY A 7 29.27 -3.84 11.43
C GLY A 7 30.26 -3.85 12.59
N LEU A 8 29.81 -3.81 13.86
CA LEU A 8 30.69 -4.09 14.98
C LEU A 8 30.92 -5.59 15.02
N GLY A 9 32.01 -6.02 14.37
CA GLY A 9 32.71 -7.21 14.82
C GLY A 9 33.01 -7.03 16.29
N MET A 10 32.17 -7.61 17.16
CA MET A 10 32.65 -8.06 18.45
C MET A 10 33.88 -8.90 18.12
N CYS A 11 35.02 -8.52 18.69
CA CYS A 11 36.21 -9.33 18.67
C CYS A 11 35.79 -10.79 18.80
N LYS A 12 36.22 -11.62 17.84
CA LYS A 12 36.33 -13.07 18.03
C LYS A 12 37.13 -13.28 19.31
N SER A 13 36.49 -13.19 20.46
CA SER A 13 37.03 -13.59 21.73
C SER A 13 36.72 -15.07 21.79
N ASP A 14 37.61 -15.88 21.23
CA ASP A 14 37.70 -17.34 21.35
C ASP A 14 36.55 -18.03 22.12
N HIS A 15 35.35 -18.08 21.54
CA HIS A 15 34.26 -18.95 22.04
C HIS A 15 34.52 -20.43 21.71
N SER A 16 35.69 -20.73 21.13
CA SER A 16 36.16 -22.08 20.83
C SER A 16 36.76 -22.81 22.04
N SER A 17 36.47 -22.43 23.29
CA SER A 17 37.14 -23.04 24.47
C SER A 17 36.24 -23.82 25.43
N SER A 18 34.91 -23.79 25.29
CA SER A 18 34.02 -24.56 26.20
C SER A 18 33.19 -25.67 25.55
N LEU A 19 33.25 -25.84 24.22
CA LEU A 19 32.68 -27.01 23.52
C LEU A 19 33.76 -28.01 23.03
N SER A 20 35.04 -27.67 23.21
CA SER A 20 36.18 -28.45 22.73
C SER A 20 36.49 -29.70 23.56
N VAL A 21 35.68 -30.00 24.59
CA VAL A 21 35.91 -31.15 25.49
C VAL A 21 35.05 -32.36 25.11
N LEU A 22 34.13 -32.25 24.14
CA LEU A 22 33.35 -33.39 23.66
C LEU A 22 33.13 -33.31 22.14
N GLN A 23 34.20 -33.35 21.34
CA GLN A 23 34.09 -33.75 19.93
C GLN A 23 34.37 -35.26 19.84
N PRO A 24 33.38 -36.09 19.50
CA PRO A 24 33.64 -37.43 18.99
C PRO A 24 34.36 -37.31 17.64
N ASP A 25 35.42 -38.11 17.43
CA ASP A 25 36.34 -38.09 16.28
C ASP A 25 35.71 -38.33 14.88
N TRP A 26 34.40 -38.17 14.69
CA TRP A 26 33.69 -38.46 13.43
C TRP A 26 32.89 -37.29 12.82
N VAL A 27 32.95 -36.08 13.36
CA VAL A 27 32.21 -34.93 12.79
C VAL A 27 33.08 -34.11 11.83
N ALA A 28 32.66 -34.05 10.55
CA ALA A 28 33.35 -33.29 9.52
C ALA A 28 33.39 -31.77 9.85
N PRO A 29 34.49 -31.06 9.53
CA PRO A 29 34.58 -29.62 9.75
C PRO A 29 33.46 -28.88 9.00
N GLY A 30 32.66 -28.08 9.70
CA GLY A 30 31.56 -27.29 9.12
C GLY A 30 30.15 -27.83 9.35
N ALA A 31 29.97 -29.04 9.89
CA ALA A 31 28.64 -29.58 10.20
C ALA A 31 27.91 -28.84 11.33
N LEU A 32 28.65 -28.15 12.23
CA LEU A 32 28.10 -27.42 13.39
C LEU A 32 27.79 -25.95 13.10
N ALA A 33 28.32 -25.36 12.02
CA ALA A 33 28.12 -23.95 11.68
C ALA A 33 26.63 -23.54 11.52
N PRO A 34 25.73 -24.37 10.94
CA PRO A 34 24.31 -24.05 10.90
C PRO A 34 23.65 -24.04 12.28
N VAL A 35 24.14 -24.87 13.21
CA VAL A 35 23.62 -24.96 14.58
C VAL A 35 24.08 -23.76 15.39
N GLU A 36 25.35 -23.36 15.26
CA GLU A 36 25.89 -22.14 15.87
C GLU A 36 25.15 -20.90 15.38
N ALA A 37 24.92 -20.77 14.07
CA ALA A 37 24.14 -19.66 13.51
C ALA A 37 22.68 -19.63 14.02
N ALA A 38 22.05 -20.81 14.18
CA ALA A 38 20.70 -20.90 14.72
C ALA A 38 20.63 -20.56 16.22
N LEU A 39 21.67 -20.91 16.99
CA LEU A 39 21.79 -20.54 18.39
C LEU A 39 22.03 -19.04 18.56
N ASP A 40 22.86 -18.43 17.71
CA ASP A 40 23.07 -16.97 17.69
C ASP A 40 21.79 -16.21 17.35
N GLU A 41 21.01 -16.69 16.38
CA GLU A 41 19.71 -16.12 16.03
C GLU A 41 18.72 -16.24 17.20
N LEU A 42 18.65 -17.42 17.82
CA LEU A 42 17.80 -17.65 18.99
C LEU A 42 18.20 -16.73 20.14
N GLN A 43 19.49 -16.56 20.42
CA GLN A 43 20.01 -15.69 21.46
C GLN A 43 19.63 -14.22 21.18
N ARG A 44 19.83 -13.73 19.95
CA ARG A 44 19.42 -12.37 19.56
C ARG A 44 17.91 -12.16 19.72
N ARG A 45 17.10 -13.17 19.38
CA ARG A 45 15.64 -13.11 19.55
C ARG A 45 15.22 -13.10 21.01
N ILE A 46 15.86 -13.89 21.86
CA ILE A 46 15.62 -13.89 23.31
C ILE A 46 16.00 -12.52 23.90
N CYS A 47 17.17 -11.97 23.55
CA CYS A 47 17.57 -10.63 24.01
C CYS A 47 16.53 -9.58 23.63
N ARG A 48 16.04 -9.57 22.38
CA ARG A 48 14.97 -8.64 21.97
C ARG A 48 13.70 -8.78 22.78
N LEU A 49 13.21 -10.01 22.99
CA LEU A 49 11.99 -10.27 23.75
C LEU A 49 12.11 -9.84 25.22
N VAL A 50 13.28 -10.04 25.83
CA VAL A 50 13.55 -9.55 27.19
C VAL A 50 13.50 -8.02 27.23
N LEU A 51 14.13 -7.35 26.26
CA LEU A 51 14.21 -5.89 26.22
C LEU A 51 12.88 -5.21 25.82
N GLU A 52 11.93 -5.92 25.22
CA GLU A 52 10.58 -5.39 24.98
C GLU A 52 9.88 -5.00 26.30
N ALA A 53 10.10 -5.74 27.39
CA ALA A 53 9.55 -5.39 28.70
C ALA A 53 10.14 -4.08 29.25
N LEU A 54 11.46 -3.90 29.13
CA LEU A 54 12.14 -2.66 29.48
C LEU A 54 11.59 -1.48 28.67
N LEU A 55 11.38 -1.67 27.37
CA LEU A 55 10.82 -0.63 26.50
C LEU A 55 9.43 -0.16 26.92
N LEU A 56 8.57 -1.08 27.37
CA LEU A 56 7.25 -0.73 27.90
C LEU A 56 7.35 0.11 29.18
N GLU A 57 8.29 -0.20 30.07
CA GLU A 57 8.53 0.60 31.28
C GLU A 57 9.08 2.00 30.98
N LEU A 58 9.91 2.13 29.94
CA LEU A 58 10.55 3.40 29.57
C LEU A 58 9.66 4.29 28.68
N GLN A 59 8.67 3.71 27.99
CA GLN A 59 7.78 4.42 27.07
C GLN A 59 7.21 5.75 27.59
N PRO A 60 6.63 5.86 28.81
CA PRO A 60 6.08 7.13 29.30
C PRO A 60 7.15 8.22 29.49
N LEU A 61 8.38 7.85 29.85
CA LEU A 61 9.48 8.80 30.02
C LEU A 61 9.98 9.31 28.67
N PHE A 62 10.15 8.41 27.69
CA PHE A 62 10.49 8.79 26.32
C PHE A 62 9.36 9.54 25.61
N ALA A 63 8.10 9.37 26.03
CA ALA A 63 6.99 10.17 25.53
C ALA A 63 7.07 11.65 25.99
N ALA A 64 7.78 11.93 27.07
CA ALA A 64 8.01 13.28 27.58
C ALA A 64 9.31 13.93 27.06
N LEU A 65 10.11 13.21 26.25
CA LEU A 65 11.38 13.67 25.68
C LEU A 65 11.27 13.87 24.15
N PRO A 66 11.71 14.98 23.57
CA PRO A 66 12.23 16.18 24.20
C PRO A 66 11.09 17.11 24.63
N SER A 67 11.32 17.87 25.69
CA SER A 67 10.40 18.88 26.22
C SER A 67 11.19 20.07 26.79
N ARG A 68 10.49 21.14 27.18
CA ARG A 68 11.14 22.28 27.88
C ARG A 68 11.67 21.88 29.26
N GLN A 69 11.03 20.90 29.91
CA GLN A 69 11.52 20.32 31.16
C GLN A 69 12.84 19.57 30.93
N TRP A 70 12.94 18.77 29.87
CA TRP A 70 14.18 18.08 29.48
C TRP A 70 15.37 19.05 29.28
N LEU A 71 15.14 20.23 28.69
CA LEU A 71 16.21 21.24 28.55
C LEU A 71 16.75 21.74 29.90
N SER A 72 15.88 21.82 30.90
CA SER A 72 16.15 22.52 32.16
C SER A 72 16.47 21.60 33.33
N SER A 73 16.15 20.30 33.24
CA SER A 73 16.30 19.34 34.34
C SER A 73 16.75 17.94 33.83
N PRO A 74 17.66 17.26 34.54
CA PRO A 74 18.07 15.88 34.23
C PRO A 74 17.05 14.81 34.65
N GLU A 75 16.02 15.17 35.42
CA GLU A 75 15.06 14.23 36.06
C GLU A 75 14.48 13.19 35.09
N LEU A 76 14.18 13.59 33.84
CA LEU A 76 13.61 12.68 32.85
C LEU A 76 14.58 11.56 32.46
N LEU A 77 15.87 11.88 32.30
CA LEU A 77 16.88 10.87 32.01
C LEU A 77 17.27 10.10 33.26
N GLU A 78 17.35 10.74 34.43
CA GLU A 78 17.57 10.05 35.71
C GLU A 78 16.52 8.95 35.93
N GLY A 79 15.25 9.22 35.65
CA GLY A 79 14.19 8.22 35.70
C GLY A 79 14.35 7.08 34.67
N VAL A 80 14.91 7.37 33.48
CA VAL A 80 15.24 6.33 32.49
C VAL A 80 16.39 5.46 33.02
N CYS A 81 17.43 6.09 33.56
CA CYS A 81 18.60 5.41 34.13
C CYS A 81 18.21 4.54 35.32
N GLU A 82 17.37 5.03 36.24
CA GLU A 82 16.90 4.27 37.41
C GLU A 82 16.12 3.01 36.99
N ARG A 83 15.15 3.15 36.09
CA ARG A 83 14.35 2.01 35.60
C ARG A 83 15.20 1.01 34.84
N THR A 84 16.13 1.48 34.02
CA THR A 84 17.07 0.64 33.27
C THR A 84 18.00 -0.10 34.23
N ALA A 85 18.58 0.58 35.23
CA ALA A 85 19.44 -0.04 36.23
C ALA A 85 18.71 -1.13 37.01
N ARG A 86 17.49 -0.84 37.46
CA ARG A 86 16.63 -1.79 38.17
C ARG A 86 16.31 -3.01 37.30
N PHE A 87 15.94 -2.80 36.04
CA PHE A 87 15.65 -3.89 35.10
C PHE A 87 16.87 -4.77 34.84
N CYS A 88 18.03 -4.14 34.58
CA CYS A 88 19.28 -4.84 34.31
C CYS A 88 19.90 -5.50 35.56
N GLN A 89 19.44 -5.18 36.77
CA GLN A 89 19.95 -5.78 38.01
C GLN A 89 19.84 -7.31 38.01
N ASP A 90 18.77 -7.84 37.41
CA ASP A 90 18.52 -9.29 37.31
C ASP A 90 19.46 -9.99 36.33
N PHE A 91 20.16 -9.24 35.47
CA PHE A 91 21.11 -9.81 34.51
C PHE A 91 22.37 -10.36 35.17
N ARG A 92 22.63 -10.05 36.45
CA ARG A 92 23.70 -10.67 37.24
C ARG A 92 23.65 -12.20 37.30
N HIS A 93 22.49 -12.78 37.02
CA HIS A 93 22.28 -14.23 36.98
C HIS A 93 22.67 -14.85 35.62
N VAL A 94 22.90 -14.03 34.60
CA VAL A 94 23.35 -14.45 33.27
C VAL A 94 24.87 -14.58 33.28
N ARG A 95 25.38 -15.69 32.74
CA ARG A 95 26.83 -15.94 32.69
C ARG A 95 27.49 -15.11 31.60
N ASN A 96 28.76 -14.76 31.79
CA ASN A 96 29.61 -14.26 30.71
C ASN A 96 29.77 -15.34 29.62
N PRO A 97 29.75 -15.00 28.33
CA PRO A 97 29.69 -13.66 27.71
C PRO A 97 28.28 -13.14 27.40
N ALA A 98 27.24 -13.96 27.62
CA ALA A 98 25.86 -13.60 27.31
C ALA A 98 25.36 -12.34 28.05
N VAL A 99 25.84 -12.09 29.27
CA VAL A 99 25.50 -10.86 30.01
C VAL A 99 26.05 -9.60 29.34
N GLN A 100 27.23 -9.64 28.72
CA GLN A 100 27.79 -8.51 27.98
C GLN A 100 26.97 -8.21 26.74
N LEU A 101 26.56 -9.26 26.00
CA LEU A 101 25.66 -9.11 24.84
C LEU A 101 24.31 -8.53 25.24
N LEU A 102 23.73 -8.98 26.35
CA LEU A 102 22.44 -8.50 26.82
C LEU A 102 22.51 -7.04 27.30
N LEU A 103 23.58 -6.65 28.00
CA LEU A 103 23.83 -5.27 28.40
C LEU A 103 24.13 -4.35 27.20
N ALA A 104 24.88 -4.82 26.21
CA ALA A 104 25.14 -4.07 24.98
C ALA A 104 23.85 -3.83 24.17
N GLU A 105 22.99 -4.84 24.06
CA GLU A 105 21.68 -4.69 23.42
C GLU A 105 20.74 -3.80 24.25
N ALA A 106 20.83 -3.83 25.58
CA ALA A 106 20.08 -2.91 26.44
C ALA A 106 20.52 -1.46 26.23
N GLU A 107 21.84 -1.19 26.21
CA GLU A 107 22.41 0.13 25.93
C GLU A 107 21.94 0.64 24.58
N ARG A 108 22.12 -0.18 23.54
CA ARG A 108 21.66 0.13 22.18
C ARG A 108 20.16 0.44 22.15
N THR A 109 19.35 -0.37 22.83
CA THR A 109 17.89 -0.21 22.87
C THR A 109 17.51 1.12 23.53
N VAL A 110 18.09 1.45 24.67
CA VAL A 110 17.82 2.71 25.40
C VAL A 110 18.27 3.91 24.58
N VAL A 111 19.47 3.88 23.99
CA VAL A 111 20.01 4.97 23.15
C VAL A 111 19.17 5.16 21.90
N LEU A 112 18.75 4.08 21.22
CA LEU A 112 17.88 4.19 20.05
C LEU A 112 16.52 4.80 20.38
N GLN A 113 15.93 4.47 21.53
CA GLN A 113 14.68 5.10 21.95
C GLN A 113 14.86 6.56 22.32
N TYR A 114 15.97 6.91 22.98
CA TYR A 114 16.31 8.30 23.26
C TYR A 114 16.40 9.11 21.95
N LEU A 115 17.13 8.59 20.95
CA LEU A 115 17.26 9.22 19.64
C LEU A 115 15.92 9.33 18.90
N ARG A 116 15.11 8.26 18.92
CA ARG A 116 13.76 8.27 18.33
C ARG A 116 12.87 9.31 19.00
N ALA A 117 12.90 9.39 20.32
CA ALA A 117 12.15 10.37 21.09
C ALA A 117 12.57 11.80 20.72
N LEU A 118 13.88 12.07 20.66
CA LEU A 118 14.47 13.35 20.25
C LEU A 118 13.98 13.81 18.87
N MET A 119 13.86 12.88 17.92
CA MET A 119 13.52 13.16 16.51
C MET A 119 12.00 13.16 16.21
N GLN A 120 11.12 13.06 17.21
CA GLN A 120 9.66 13.07 17.01
C GLN A 120 9.03 14.46 16.77
N GLY A 121 9.84 15.53 16.65
CA GLY A 121 9.35 16.87 16.31
C GLY A 121 8.57 17.58 17.43
N ARG A 122 8.75 17.16 18.69
CA ARG A 122 8.02 17.71 19.86
C ARG A 122 8.62 18.99 20.46
N LEU A 123 9.85 19.32 20.07
CA LEU A 123 10.57 20.51 20.54
C LEU A 123 11.22 21.20 19.35
N VAL A 124 11.17 22.53 19.35
CA VAL A 124 11.88 23.40 18.41
C VAL A 124 12.59 24.48 19.22
N CYS A 125 13.90 24.61 19.04
CA CYS A 125 14.70 25.64 19.69
C CYS A 125 14.35 27.03 19.10
N ARG A 126 14.04 27.98 19.98
CA ARG A 126 13.57 29.34 19.63
C ARG A 126 14.70 30.33 19.39
N GLY A 127 15.94 29.97 19.73
CA GLY A 127 17.10 30.84 19.64
C GLY A 127 18.40 30.13 19.97
N ALA A 128 19.50 30.88 19.91
CA ALA A 128 20.84 30.35 20.16
C ALA A 128 21.00 29.78 21.58
N ASP A 129 20.43 30.46 22.59
CA ASP A 129 20.52 30.03 23.99
C ASP A 129 19.87 28.65 24.20
N GLU A 130 18.68 28.42 23.66
CA GLU A 130 18.00 27.12 23.76
C GLU A 130 18.74 26.02 22.97
N ARG A 131 19.37 26.36 21.83
CA ARG A 131 20.21 25.40 21.08
C ARG A 131 21.44 25.01 21.87
N THR A 132 22.13 25.97 22.49
CA THR A 132 23.27 25.71 23.36
C THR A 132 22.84 24.90 24.59
N GLN A 133 21.68 25.20 25.17
CA GLN A 133 21.12 24.42 26.26
C GLN A 133 20.80 22.98 25.84
N ALA A 134 20.19 22.76 24.67
CA ALA A 134 19.91 21.43 24.14
C ALA A 134 21.19 20.64 23.84
N ALA A 135 22.20 21.28 23.28
CA ALA A 135 23.50 20.69 23.01
C ALA A 135 24.23 20.29 24.31
N GLU A 136 24.19 21.15 25.32
CA GLU A 136 24.77 20.85 26.63
C GLU A 136 24.00 19.74 27.35
N ARG A 137 22.67 19.72 27.22
CA ARG A 137 21.83 18.62 27.71
C ARG A 137 22.20 17.29 27.07
N LEU A 138 22.33 17.23 25.74
CA LEU A 138 22.77 16.02 25.04
C LEU A 138 24.14 15.52 25.50
N ARG A 139 25.08 16.44 25.76
CA ARG A 139 26.41 16.09 26.28
C ARG A 139 26.33 15.44 27.65
N GLN A 140 25.52 16.01 28.55
CA GLN A 140 25.31 15.48 29.90
C GLN A 140 24.57 14.15 29.87
N ASP A 141 23.55 14.05 29.03
CA ASP A 141 22.76 12.83 28.85
C ASP A 141 23.61 11.68 28.30
N ALA A 142 24.52 11.96 27.35
CA ALA A 142 25.47 10.99 26.84
C ALA A 142 26.43 10.47 27.94
N ALA A 143 26.90 11.36 28.81
CA ALA A 143 27.76 10.97 29.94
C ALA A 143 27.01 10.10 30.94
N GLN A 144 25.77 10.46 31.30
CA GLN A 144 24.94 9.69 32.23
C GLN A 144 24.62 8.29 31.70
N LEU A 145 24.24 8.17 30.42
CA LEU A 145 23.98 6.86 29.81
C LEU A 145 25.25 6.00 29.78
N ARG A 146 26.40 6.58 29.47
CA ARG A 146 27.68 5.88 29.52
C ARG A 146 28.01 5.39 30.94
N GLU A 147 27.89 6.27 31.94
CA GLU A 147 28.17 5.93 33.34
C GLU A 147 27.23 4.85 33.87
N LEU A 148 25.94 4.88 33.49
CA LEU A 148 24.96 3.85 33.83
C LEU A 148 25.44 2.47 33.37
N PHE A 149 25.75 2.30 32.08
CA PHE A 149 26.07 0.99 31.56
C PHE A 149 27.46 0.49 32.00
N LEU A 150 28.43 1.39 32.17
CA LEU A 150 29.70 1.06 32.83
C LEU A 150 29.47 0.59 34.28
N GLY A 151 28.59 1.26 35.02
CA GLY A 151 28.21 0.87 36.39
C GLY A 151 27.47 -0.47 36.47
N LEU A 152 26.76 -0.86 35.40
CA LEU A 152 26.14 -2.18 35.25
C LEU A 152 27.14 -3.27 34.80
N GLY A 153 28.40 -2.90 34.56
CA GLY A 153 29.48 -3.82 34.19
C GLY A 153 29.58 -4.10 32.70
N LEU A 154 29.00 -3.27 31.83
CA LEU A 154 29.21 -3.33 30.38
C LEU A 154 30.62 -2.82 30.04
N GLU A 155 31.34 -3.54 29.17
CA GLU A 155 32.59 -3.04 28.60
C GLU A 155 32.35 -1.80 27.72
N GLU A 156 33.30 -0.86 27.68
CA GLU A 156 33.08 0.46 27.07
C GLU A 156 32.57 0.38 25.62
N SER A 157 31.38 0.95 25.39
CA SER A 157 30.72 0.96 24.09
C SER A 157 31.37 1.95 23.13
N VAL A 158 31.69 1.46 21.92
CA VAL A 158 32.44 2.21 20.91
C VAL A 158 31.59 3.28 20.21
N GLN A 159 30.25 3.21 20.29
CA GLN A 159 29.37 3.97 19.40
C GLN A 159 28.22 4.74 20.08
N CYS A 160 27.83 4.43 21.33
CA CYS A 160 26.67 5.04 21.99
C CYS A 160 26.88 6.50 22.42
N ALA A 161 28.03 6.84 23.02
CA ALA A 161 28.34 8.22 23.37
C ALA A 161 28.72 9.10 22.16
N PRO A 162 29.52 8.61 21.17
CA PRO A 162 29.87 9.41 19.99
C PRO A 162 28.67 9.91 19.17
N VAL A 163 27.59 9.13 19.04
CA VAL A 163 26.40 9.58 18.30
C VAL A 163 25.78 10.83 18.93
N LEU A 164 25.53 10.82 20.24
CA LEU A 164 24.90 11.94 20.92
C LEU A 164 25.78 13.19 20.87
N LEU A 165 27.11 13.01 20.92
CA LEU A 165 28.07 14.09 20.75
C LEU A 165 28.10 14.64 19.32
N ALA A 166 27.96 13.79 18.29
CA ALA A 166 27.84 14.27 16.91
C ALA A 166 26.54 15.07 16.68
N LEU A 167 25.43 14.65 17.30
CA LEU A 167 24.17 15.41 17.26
C LEU A 167 24.26 16.76 17.99
N ARG A 168 25.00 16.80 19.10
CA ARG A 168 25.32 18.02 19.83
C ARG A 168 26.02 19.04 18.92
N GLU A 169 27.04 18.63 18.16
CA GLU A 169 27.78 19.55 17.28
C GLU A 169 26.85 20.18 16.23
N LEU A 170 25.98 19.37 15.62
CA LEU A 170 24.99 19.85 14.64
C LEU A 170 23.99 20.85 15.25
N LEU A 171 23.53 20.62 16.49
CA LEU A 171 22.61 21.54 17.17
C LEU A 171 23.29 22.83 17.65
N ASN A 172 24.55 22.76 18.09
CA ASN A 172 25.28 23.91 18.64
C ASN A 172 26.03 24.75 17.58
N LEU A 173 26.06 24.30 16.32
CA LEU A 173 26.71 25.03 15.24
C LEU A 173 26.18 26.47 15.18
N ARG A 174 27.06 27.48 15.23
CA ARG A 174 26.62 28.89 15.28
C ARG A 174 26.23 29.42 13.91
N ASP A 175 26.97 29.02 12.88
CA ASP A 175 26.76 29.44 11.50
C ASP A 175 26.00 28.36 10.72
N PRO A 176 24.71 28.57 10.40
CA PRO A 176 23.90 27.60 9.67
C PRO A 176 24.36 27.38 8.22
N THR A 177 25.22 28.25 7.66
CA THR A 177 25.78 28.01 6.31
C THR A 177 26.73 26.81 6.27
N LEU A 178 27.29 26.44 7.43
CA LEU A 178 28.19 25.29 7.58
C LEU A 178 27.45 23.97 7.86
N LEU A 179 26.12 23.96 7.92
CA LEU A 179 25.33 22.74 8.20
C LEU A 179 25.62 21.61 7.21
N GLY A 180 25.93 21.94 5.95
CA GLY A 180 26.33 20.93 4.96
C GLY A 180 27.58 20.15 5.36
N LEU A 181 28.56 20.79 5.99
CA LEU A 181 29.80 20.16 6.43
C LEU A 181 29.56 19.24 7.63
N GLU A 182 28.82 19.70 8.63
CA GLU A 182 28.47 18.90 9.82
C GLU A 182 27.64 17.67 9.42
N VAL A 183 26.70 17.82 8.49
CA VAL A 183 25.91 16.70 7.99
C VAL A 183 26.77 15.69 7.21
N ALA A 184 27.76 16.16 6.44
CA ALA A 184 28.70 15.27 5.76
C ALA A 184 29.57 14.49 6.76
N GLY A 185 30.07 15.17 7.80
CA GLY A 185 30.83 14.54 8.90
C GLY A 185 29.98 13.52 9.68
N LEU A 186 28.73 13.86 9.97
CA LEU A 186 27.77 12.96 10.62
C LEU A 186 27.51 11.71 9.76
N ARG A 187 27.37 11.85 8.44
CA ARG A 187 27.20 10.72 7.51
C ARG A 187 28.45 9.85 7.40
N GLN A 188 29.63 10.45 7.48
CA GLN A 188 30.89 9.71 7.47
C GLN A 188 31.05 8.85 8.74
N GLN A 189 30.73 9.42 9.91
CA GLN A 189 30.78 8.71 11.18
C GLN A 189 29.65 7.68 11.31
N PHE A 190 28.48 8.00 10.75
CA PHE A 190 27.28 7.16 10.79
C PHE A 190 26.68 6.97 9.38
N PRO A 191 27.20 6.02 8.58
CA PRO A 191 26.75 5.70 7.21
C PRO A 191 25.28 5.29 7.01
N ASP A 192 24.47 5.32 8.05
CA ASP A 192 23.05 4.95 8.03
C ASP A 192 22.14 6.07 8.56
N VAL A 193 22.70 7.27 8.76
CA VAL A 193 21.96 8.52 8.90
C VAL A 193 21.25 8.80 7.59
N SER A 194 19.96 9.08 7.66
CA SER A 194 19.10 9.30 6.50
C SER A 194 18.74 10.79 6.41
N GLU A 195 18.20 11.19 5.27
CA GLU A 195 17.67 12.55 5.06
C GLU A 195 16.64 12.93 6.14
N GLU A 196 15.83 11.96 6.58
CA GLU A 196 14.81 12.18 7.60
C GLU A 196 15.39 12.41 8.99
N HIS A 197 16.43 11.65 9.36
CA HIS A 197 17.15 11.89 10.62
C HIS A 197 17.73 13.31 10.64
N VAL A 198 18.35 13.73 9.53
CA VAL A 198 18.88 15.10 9.40
C VAL A 198 17.76 16.13 9.42
N SER A 199 16.67 15.91 8.69
CA SER A 199 15.53 16.84 8.68
C SER A 199 14.93 17.03 10.07
N ALA A 200 14.73 15.96 10.84
CA ALA A 200 14.20 16.03 12.20
C ALA A 200 15.14 16.81 13.14
N LEU A 201 16.45 16.66 12.98
CA LEU A 201 17.44 17.45 13.74
C LEU A 201 17.43 18.92 13.34
N LEU A 202 17.29 19.23 12.06
CA LEU A 202 17.14 20.62 11.58
C LEU A 202 15.82 21.25 12.06
N ASP A 203 14.75 20.47 12.17
CA ASP A 203 13.47 20.90 12.76
C ASP A 203 13.62 21.20 14.25
N LEU A 204 14.30 20.33 15.00
CA LEU A 204 14.62 20.57 16.41
C LEU A 204 15.46 21.84 16.59
N ARG A 205 16.38 22.11 15.66
CA ARG A 205 17.28 23.26 15.67
C ARG A 205 16.56 24.61 15.47
N GLY A 206 15.53 24.64 14.62
CA GLY A 206 14.56 25.74 14.52
C GLY A 206 14.99 27.02 13.80
N ASP A 207 16.28 27.21 13.47
CA ASP A 207 16.84 28.43 12.85
C ASP A 207 17.30 28.24 11.39
N VAL A 208 16.80 27.21 10.71
CA VAL A 208 17.31 26.77 9.40
C VAL A 208 16.40 27.24 8.27
N SER A 209 16.93 28.04 7.34
CA SER A 209 16.20 28.48 6.14
C SER A 209 15.97 27.34 5.15
N ARG A 210 15.06 27.52 4.18
CA ARG A 210 14.82 26.53 3.12
C ARG A 210 16.08 26.22 2.32
N GLU A 211 16.87 27.24 2.01
CA GLU A 211 18.12 27.10 1.23
C GLU A 211 19.18 26.36 2.04
N GLN A 212 19.35 26.70 3.31
CA GLN A 212 20.29 26.02 4.21
C GLN A 212 19.91 24.56 4.43
N ARG A 213 18.61 24.27 4.54
CA ARG A 213 18.10 22.90 4.62
C ARG A 213 18.45 22.11 3.36
N LEU A 214 18.21 22.67 2.17
CA LEU A 214 18.54 21.99 0.91
C LEU A 214 20.05 21.75 0.78
N ALA A 215 20.88 22.73 1.16
CA ALA A 215 22.32 22.58 1.18
C ALA A 215 22.77 21.44 2.13
N ALA A 216 22.22 21.41 3.35
CA ALA A 216 22.50 20.37 4.33
C ALA A 216 22.06 18.98 3.89
N LEU A 217 20.89 18.84 3.27
CA LEU A 217 20.42 17.53 2.78
C LEU A 217 21.18 17.08 1.53
N SER A 218 21.62 18.02 0.67
CA SER A 218 22.42 17.69 -0.52
C SER A 218 23.80 17.11 -0.18
N SER A 219 24.37 17.48 0.96
CA SER A 219 25.68 16.95 1.38
C SER A 219 25.63 15.48 1.81
N LEU A 220 24.45 14.92 2.08
CA LEU A 220 24.26 13.47 2.28
C LEU A 220 24.49 12.66 1.00
N GLN A 221 24.36 13.28 -0.18
CA GLN A 221 24.52 12.63 -1.49
C GLN A 221 25.97 12.69 -2.00
N VAL A 222 26.81 13.55 -1.41
CA VAL A 222 28.20 13.79 -1.79
C VAL A 222 29.14 13.07 -0.81
N GLY A 223 29.15 11.74 -0.86
CA GLY A 223 30.13 10.90 -0.16
C GLY A 223 30.73 9.88 -1.11
N PRO A 224 32.01 9.49 -0.99
CA PRO A 224 32.61 8.49 -1.86
C PRO A 224 31.87 7.15 -1.70
N GLN A 225 31.42 6.59 -2.82
CA GLN A 225 30.87 5.24 -2.90
C GLN A 225 31.90 4.23 -2.35
N PRO A 226 31.54 3.34 -1.40
CA PRO A 226 32.41 2.22 -1.06
C PRO A 226 32.51 1.26 -2.25
N SER A 227 33.74 0.83 -2.56
CA SER A 227 34.04 -0.14 -3.62
C SER A 227 33.28 -1.46 -3.42
N PRO A 228 32.93 -2.19 -4.50
CA PRO A 228 32.28 -3.48 -4.37
C PRO A 228 33.22 -4.50 -3.70
N PRO A 229 32.73 -5.36 -2.79
CA PRO A 229 33.54 -6.41 -2.19
C PRO A 229 33.81 -7.51 -3.22
N THR A 230 35.07 -7.93 -3.28
CA THR A 230 35.57 -9.06 -4.07
C THR A 230 34.80 -10.33 -3.71
N GLU A 231 34.36 -11.05 -4.74
CA GLU A 231 33.65 -12.34 -4.64
C GLU A 231 34.41 -13.33 -3.75
N VAL A 232 33.73 -13.79 -2.69
CA VAL A 232 34.04 -15.07 -2.05
C VAL A 232 32.74 -15.88 -2.04
N ASN A 233 32.76 -16.97 -2.80
CA ASN A 233 31.71 -17.97 -2.88
C ASN A 233 31.34 -18.50 -1.48
N SER A 234 30.11 -18.27 -1.03
CA SER A 234 29.46 -19.17 -0.07
C SER A 234 27.95 -19.17 -0.23
N VAL A 235 27.46 -20.39 -0.34
CA VAL A 235 26.07 -20.80 -0.49
C VAL A 235 25.39 -20.68 0.88
N GLY A 236 24.22 -20.03 0.97
CA GLY A 236 23.33 -20.25 2.13
C GLY A 236 22.39 -19.10 2.54
N ASN A 237 21.10 -19.43 2.52
CA ASN A 237 20.05 -19.11 3.50
C ASN A 237 19.64 -17.64 3.74
N TRP A 238 18.44 -17.28 3.24
CA TRP A 238 17.77 -16.02 3.52
C TRP A 238 16.49 -16.25 4.33
N SER A 239 16.55 -15.93 5.61
CA SER A 239 15.41 -15.65 6.48
C SER A 239 15.92 -14.73 7.58
N ASP A 240 15.70 -13.41 7.46
CA ASP A 240 15.15 -12.61 8.56
C ASP A 240 14.94 -11.13 8.21
N LEU A 241 13.93 -10.58 8.87
CA LEU A 241 13.24 -9.32 8.65
C LEU A 241 13.90 -8.12 9.35
N ALA A 242 13.51 -6.95 8.82
CA ALA A 242 13.23 -5.68 9.52
C ALA A 242 14.35 -4.63 9.58
N GLY A 243 14.32 -3.74 8.58
CA GLY A 243 14.57 -2.30 8.70
C GLY A 243 13.53 -1.60 7.82
N CYS A 244 12.60 -0.85 8.41
CA CYS A 244 11.61 -0.08 7.65
C CYS A 244 12.22 1.26 7.23
N ASP A 245 12.48 1.35 5.92
CA ASP A 245 12.77 2.58 5.19
C ASP A 245 11.68 3.63 5.47
N PRO A 246 12.03 4.84 5.95
CA PRO A 246 11.04 5.75 6.47
C PRO A 246 10.42 6.67 5.39
N GLN A 247 10.85 6.53 4.13
CA GLN A 247 10.18 7.17 3.03
C GLN A 247 8.73 6.67 2.94
N ASN A 248 7.75 7.59 2.87
CA ASN A 248 6.37 7.32 2.40
C ASN A 248 6.35 6.85 0.92
N ARG A 249 7.47 6.32 0.42
CA ARG A 249 7.77 5.92 -0.94
C ARG A 249 8.80 4.80 -0.90
N MET A 250 8.39 3.57 -1.23
CA MET A 250 9.29 2.43 -1.35
C MET A 250 9.66 2.22 -2.83
N VAL A 251 10.95 2.27 -3.12
CA VAL A 251 11.55 1.81 -4.37
C VAL A 251 12.39 0.58 -4.02
N LEU A 252 11.95 -0.60 -4.43
CA LEU A 252 12.79 -1.80 -4.31
C LEU A 252 13.75 -1.79 -5.51
N ASP A 253 15.03 -2.12 -5.37
CA ASP A 253 15.92 -2.21 -6.53
C ASP A 253 15.83 -3.60 -7.17
N SER A 254 15.73 -3.65 -8.50
CA SER A 254 15.81 -4.89 -9.27
C SER A 254 17.28 -5.20 -9.56
N GLY A 255 17.91 -6.06 -8.75
CA GLY A 255 19.22 -6.62 -9.08
C GLY A 255 19.15 -7.41 -10.39
N ALA A 256 19.91 -6.99 -11.40
CA ALA A 256 19.94 -7.61 -12.72
C ALA A 256 20.57 -9.02 -12.67
N GLN A 257 19.86 -10.04 -13.16
CA GLN A 257 20.45 -11.33 -13.50
C GLN A 257 20.59 -11.42 -15.03
N VAL A 258 21.83 -11.59 -15.47
CA VAL A 258 22.25 -11.81 -16.85
C VAL A 258 21.87 -13.24 -17.25
N TYR A 259 21.18 -13.40 -18.38
CA TYR A 259 20.95 -14.70 -19.01
C TYR A 259 22.25 -15.18 -19.66
N GLU A 260 22.74 -16.36 -19.26
CA GLU A 260 23.75 -17.11 -20.01
C GLU A 260 23.18 -18.45 -20.49
N GLN A 261 23.63 -18.83 -21.68
CA GLN A 261 23.03 -19.80 -22.59
C GLN A 261 23.16 -21.26 -22.12
N THR A 262 22.12 -22.06 -22.37
CA THR A 262 22.11 -23.53 -22.23
C THR A 262 22.92 -24.23 -23.34
N PRO A 263 23.73 -25.24 -22.98
CA PRO A 263 23.85 -26.45 -23.82
C PRO A 263 23.89 -27.75 -22.97
N PRO A 264 23.98 -28.96 -23.59
CA PRO A 264 22.87 -29.80 -24.03
C PRO A 264 22.67 -31.08 -23.18
N SER A 265 21.48 -31.69 -23.27
CA SER A 265 21.13 -32.97 -22.64
C SER A 265 21.81 -34.19 -23.30
N PRO A 266 22.12 -35.24 -22.53
CA PRO A 266 21.75 -36.61 -22.95
C PRO A 266 21.51 -37.58 -21.76
N PRO A 267 21.20 -38.88 -21.97
CA PRO A 267 20.11 -39.44 -22.77
C PRO A 267 19.20 -40.37 -21.92
N ALA A 268 18.18 -40.95 -22.58
CA ALA A 268 17.06 -41.67 -21.99
C ALA A 268 17.29 -43.17 -21.68
N SER A 269 16.57 -43.66 -20.65
CA SER A 269 15.89 -44.98 -20.52
C SER A 269 16.76 -46.25 -20.32
N PRO A 270 16.28 -47.34 -19.65
CA PRO A 270 14.99 -47.98 -19.90
C PRO A 270 14.17 -48.56 -18.72
N SER A 271 12.92 -48.83 -19.08
CA SER A 271 11.86 -49.59 -18.42
C SER A 271 12.22 -51.01 -17.96
N SER A 272 11.59 -51.51 -16.88
CA SER A 272 10.73 -52.71 -16.92
C SER A 272 10.19 -53.17 -15.56
N LEU A 273 9.03 -53.84 -15.65
CA LEU A 273 8.50 -54.94 -14.85
C LEU A 273 7.81 -54.64 -13.50
N GLY A 274 6.50 -54.90 -13.51
CA GLY A 274 5.61 -54.77 -12.38
C GLY A 274 5.62 -55.97 -11.43
N ARG A 275 4.97 -55.75 -10.29
CA ARG A 275 4.36 -56.83 -9.50
C ARG A 275 3.07 -56.33 -8.86
N ARG A 276 2.02 -57.07 -9.17
CA ARG A 276 0.65 -56.99 -8.66
C ARG A 276 0.59 -57.71 -7.32
N LEU A 277 0.16 -57.05 -6.25
CA LEU A 277 -0.40 -57.70 -5.06
C LEU A 277 -1.59 -56.86 -4.54
N LYS A 278 -2.70 -57.55 -4.26
CA LYS A 278 -4.01 -57.04 -3.83
C LYS A 278 -4.18 -57.29 -2.31
N PRO A 279 -5.28 -56.84 -1.67
CA PRO A 279 -5.28 -55.99 -0.48
C PRO A 279 -5.34 -56.76 0.84
N SER A 280 -5.09 -56.04 1.95
CA SER A 280 -5.46 -56.50 3.29
C SER A 280 -6.12 -55.37 4.07
N ASP A 281 -7.33 -55.67 4.55
CA ASP A 281 -8.08 -54.89 5.52
C ASP A 281 -7.29 -54.68 6.82
N ARG A 282 -7.36 -53.47 7.38
CA ARG A 282 -7.57 -53.25 8.83
C ARG A 282 -7.82 -51.78 9.17
N ASN A 283 -8.94 -51.64 9.90
CA ASN A 283 -9.54 -50.48 10.54
C ASN A 283 -8.64 -49.60 11.43
N GLY A 284 -9.06 -48.33 11.54
CA GLY A 284 -8.77 -47.38 12.63
C GLY A 284 -7.99 -46.14 12.15
N THR A 285 -8.33 -44.89 12.46
CA THR A 285 -9.31 -44.26 13.33
C THR A 285 -9.38 -42.79 12.90
N ALA A 286 -10.57 -42.23 12.67
CA ALA A 286 -10.76 -40.81 12.35
C ALA A 286 -11.11 -40.03 13.62
N LEU A 287 -10.34 -38.99 13.93
CA LEU A 287 -10.57 -38.05 15.04
C LEU A 287 -10.84 -36.65 14.47
N TYR A 288 -12.11 -36.32 14.28
CA TYR A 288 -12.86 -35.24 14.97
C TYR A 288 -14.02 -34.71 14.10
N PRO A 289 -15.25 -34.59 14.65
CA PRO A 289 -16.45 -34.25 13.91
C PRO A 289 -16.84 -32.77 14.03
N TRP A 290 -17.62 -32.32 13.04
CA TRP A 290 -18.40 -31.09 13.06
C TRP A 290 -19.43 -31.11 14.19
N SER A 291 -19.56 -30.02 14.94
CA SER A 291 -20.64 -29.80 15.90
C SER A 291 -21.75 -28.95 15.28
N GLN A 292 -22.93 -29.56 15.23
CA GLN A 292 -24.22 -28.94 14.95
C GLN A 292 -24.73 -28.14 16.17
N SER A 293 -25.62 -27.20 15.85
CA SER A 293 -26.46 -26.38 16.72
C SER A 293 -26.90 -26.99 18.04
N LEU A 294 -26.82 -26.20 19.10
CA LEU A 294 -27.62 -26.35 20.31
C LEU A 294 -28.39 -25.05 20.55
N ALA A 295 -29.71 -25.14 20.41
CA ALA A 295 -30.66 -24.21 20.99
C ALA A 295 -30.84 -24.55 22.47
N LEU A 296 -30.91 -23.55 23.35
CA LEU A 296 -31.68 -23.64 24.60
C LEU A 296 -32.25 -22.27 24.99
N PRO A 297 -33.39 -22.25 25.71
CA PRO A 297 -34.27 -21.10 25.86
C PRO A 297 -34.01 -20.34 27.17
N LEU A 298 -34.53 -19.12 27.27
CA LEU A 298 -35.32 -18.67 28.43
C LEU A 298 -35.90 -17.28 28.19
N ALA A 299 -37.20 -17.19 28.40
CA ALA A 299 -37.99 -15.97 28.33
C ALA A 299 -37.86 -15.16 29.62
N VAL A 300 -37.71 -13.85 29.49
CA VAL A 300 -38.21 -12.87 30.47
C VAL A 300 -38.82 -11.71 29.68
N SER A 301 -40.14 -11.60 29.77
CA SER A 301 -40.99 -10.48 29.34
C SER A 301 -40.74 -9.24 30.20
N VAL A 302 -40.74 -8.00 29.67
CA VAL A 302 -41.83 -6.97 29.66
C VAL A 302 -41.12 -5.59 29.48
N PRO A 303 -41.70 -4.45 29.02
CA PRO A 303 -42.76 -4.15 28.03
C PRO A 303 -42.29 -3.22 26.87
N SER A 304 -43.15 -3.07 25.86
CA SER A 304 -43.05 -2.09 24.77
C SER A 304 -43.24 -0.64 25.23
N ALA A 305 -42.32 0.24 24.83
CA ALA A 305 -42.63 1.64 24.54
C ALA A 305 -41.60 2.22 23.54
N LEU A 306 -42.12 2.74 22.43
CA LEU A 306 -41.51 3.72 21.52
C LEU A 306 -40.25 3.29 20.73
N ARG A 307 -40.48 2.65 19.57
CA ARG A 307 -39.61 2.81 18.40
C ARG A 307 -40.45 3.12 17.15
N PRO A 308 -40.08 4.14 16.35
CA PRO A 308 -40.80 4.48 15.13
C PRO A 308 -40.55 3.45 14.02
N ARG A 309 -41.63 2.99 13.37
CA ARG A 309 -41.61 2.21 12.13
C ARG A 309 -41.12 3.11 10.98
N PRO A 310 -40.11 2.72 10.18
CA PRO A 310 -39.97 3.26 8.84
C PRO A 310 -41.01 2.59 7.94
N GLU A 311 -41.89 3.37 7.34
CA GLU A 311 -42.80 2.92 6.29
C GLU A 311 -41.99 2.45 5.07
N LEU A 312 -41.95 1.13 4.87
CA LEU A 312 -41.59 0.54 3.58
C LEU A 312 -42.76 0.77 2.63
N GLN A 313 -42.61 1.73 1.72
CA GLN A 313 -43.51 1.80 0.56
C GLN A 313 -43.17 0.65 -0.41
N PRO A 314 -44.15 -0.14 -0.86
CA PRO A 314 -43.92 -1.16 -1.88
C PRO A 314 -43.68 -0.46 -3.23
N PHE A 315 -42.55 -0.79 -3.87
CA PHE A 315 -42.21 -0.37 -5.23
C PHE A 315 -43.30 -0.81 -6.21
N SER A 316 -44.20 0.11 -6.54
CA SER A 316 -45.21 -0.11 -7.59
C SER A 316 -44.68 0.46 -8.91
N LYS A 317 -44.51 -0.45 -9.88
CA LYS A 317 -44.45 -0.25 -11.34
C LYS A 317 -43.89 1.10 -11.82
N LEU A 318 -42.56 1.17 -11.98
CA LEU A 318 -41.94 2.14 -12.87
C LEU A 318 -42.17 1.70 -14.32
N HIS A 319 -42.81 2.59 -15.10
CA HIS A 319 -42.99 2.44 -16.53
C HIS A 319 -41.67 2.18 -17.25
N LEU A 320 -41.73 1.27 -18.22
CA LEU A 320 -40.66 0.87 -19.14
C LEU A 320 -40.25 2.07 -20.02
N GLY A 321 -39.49 3.01 -19.45
CA GLY A 321 -38.82 4.09 -20.19
C GLY A 321 -37.55 3.54 -20.86
N HIS A 322 -37.30 3.98 -22.09
CA HIS A 322 -36.21 3.56 -22.99
C HIS A 322 -34.96 2.99 -22.29
N GLN A 323 -34.61 1.75 -22.65
CA GLN A 323 -33.34 1.11 -22.30
C GLN A 323 -32.19 1.89 -22.94
N GLY A 324 -31.67 2.90 -22.23
CA GLY A 324 -30.41 3.55 -22.57
C GLY A 324 -29.27 2.57 -22.29
N HIS A 325 -28.79 1.90 -23.34
CA HIS A 325 -27.53 1.17 -23.29
C HIS A 325 -26.42 2.17 -22.94
N MET A 326 -25.60 1.84 -21.93
CA MET A 326 -24.43 2.65 -21.60
C MET A 326 -23.57 2.74 -22.87
N ARG A 327 -23.27 3.97 -23.35
CA ARG A 327 -22.31 4.14 -24.46
C ARG A 327 -20.99 3.51 -24.03
N ARG A 328 -20.66 2.35 -24.62
CA ARG A 328 -19.43 1.61 -24.32
C ARG A 328 -18.26 2.54 -24.69
N SER A 329 -17.53 2.99 -23.67
CA SER A 329 -16.54 4.05 -23.80
C SER A 329 -15.26 3.56 -24.45
N GLU A 330 -14.92 4.04 -25.64
CA GLU A 330 -13.54 4.13 -26.10
C GLU A 330 -12.76 5.05 -25.14
N SER A 331 -11.90 4.47 -24.29
CA SER A 331 -10.89 5.23 -23.54
C SER A 331 -9.54 4.62 -23.84
N THR A 332 -8.85 5.18 -24.83
CA THR A 332 -7.42 4.94 -24.99
C THR A 332 -6.63 6.24 -25.09
N TYR A 333 -7.23 7.40 -25.35
CA TYR A 333 -6.47 8.65 -25.36
C TYR A 333 -7.24 9.86 -24.81
N THR A 334 -6.56 10.60 -23.93
CA THR A 334 -6.88 11.99 -23.59
C THR A 334 -6.44 12.89 -24.75
N ILE A 335 -7.37 13.69 -25.24
CA ILE A 335 -7.16 14.75 -26.23
C ILE A 335 -6.16 15.76 -25.69
N ASN A 336 -5.07 16.00 -26.41
CA ASN A 336 -4.28 17.22 -26.36
C ASN A 336 -3.86 17.54 -27.80
N SER A 337 -4.80 18.12 -28.56
CA SER A 337 -4.50 18.73 -29.85
C SER A 337 -4.76 20.24 -29.73
N ALA A 338 -3.74 20.98 -29.32
CA ALA A 338 -3.70 22.41 -29.63
C ALA A 338 -3.44 22.53 -31.13
N GLY A 339 -4.39 23.11 -31.85
CA GLY A 339 -4.31 23.27 -33.30
C GLY A 339 -3.08 24.05 -33.73
N ARG A 340 -2.44 23.57 -34.81
CA ARG A 340 -1.67 24.42 -35.71
C ARG A 340 -2.25 24.25 -37.11
N GLN A 341 -3.02 25.24 -37.53
CA GLN A 341 -3.17 25.53 -38.95
C GLN A 341 -1.78 25.86 -39.52
N GLY A 342 -1.45 25.29 -40.67
CA GLY A 342 -0.20 25.51 -41.37
C GLY A 342 -0.21 24.81 -42.72
N SER A 343 -0.70 25.54 -43.71
CA SER A 343 -0.57 25.34 -45.16
C SER A 343 0.73 24.65 -45.61
N GLY A 344 0.64 23.80 -46.64
CA GLY A 344 1.68 22.89 -47.09
C GLY A 344 2.86 23.48 -47.87
N THR A 345 3.83 22.61 -48.14
CA THR A 345 4.52 22.42 -49.45
C THR A 345 5.51 21.26 -49.36
N GLN A 346 5.70 20.59 -50.50
CA GLN A 346 6.48 19.37 -50.72
C GLN A 346 8.00 19.57 -50.54
N GLY A 347 8.70 18.52 -50.10
CA GLY A 347 10.17 18.42 -50.17
C GLY A 347 10.65 17.00 -49.85
N ARG A 348 11.51 16.46 -50.72
CA ARG A 348 11.90 15.04 -50.87
C ARG A 348 13.19 14.69 -50.08
N ALA A 349 13.22 13.44 -49.61
CA ALA A 349 14.23 12.65 -48.86
C ALA A 349 15.75 12.94 -48.92
N THR A 350 16.47 12.57 -47.84
CA THR A 350 17.64 11.65 -47.83
C THR A 350 17.88 11.00 -46.44
N PRO A 351 18.55 9.82 -46.34
CA PRO A 351 18.57 8.97 -45.14
C PRO A 351 19.93 8.92 -44.39
N GLY A 352 19.92 8.67 -43.08
CA GLY A 352 21.12 8.21 -42.38
C GLY A 352 21.11 8.28 -40.85
N ARG A 353 21.52 7.15 -40.24
CA ARG A 353 21.98 6.91 -38.85
C ARG A 353 20.96 6.64 -37.74
N GLY A 354 20.94 5.36 -37.34
CA GLY A 354 21.07 4.93 -35.94
C GLY A 354 19.83 5.02 -35.05
N ARG A 355 18.86 4.12 -35.24
CA ARG A 355 17.76 3.94 -34.28
C ARG A 355 18.17 2.91 -33.23
N SER A 356 18.42 3.38 -32.00
CA SER A 356 18.39 2.55 -30.80
C SER A 356 16.93 2.19 -30.47
N PRO A 357 16.60 0.99 -29.95
CA PRO A 357 15.22 0.61 -29.67
C PRO A 357 14.68 1.41 -28.48
N GLY A 358 13.55 2.09 -28.70
CA GLY A 358 12.92 2.96 -27.72
C GLY A 358 12.34 2.20 -26.53
N GLY A 359 12.61 2.69 -25.32
CA GLY A 359 11.91 2.31 -24.10
C GLY A 359 10.43 2.71 -24.20
N GLY A 360 9.57 1.71 -24.34
CA GLY A 360 8.12 1.87 -24.33
C GLY A 360 7.67 2.48 -23.01
N THR A 361 7.11 3.69 -23.05
CA THR A 361 6.54 4.35 -21.88
C THR A 361 5.24 3.64 -21.49
N LEU A 362 5.24 2.94 -20.35
CA LEU A 362 4.03 2.43 -19.70
C LEU A 362 3.08 3.62 -19.44
N ARG A 363 1.93 3.64 -20.10
CA ARG A 363 0.85 4.60 -19.80
C ARG A 363 -0.23 3.89 -19.01
N SER A 364 -0.47 4.36 -17.78
CA SER A 364 -1.62 3.92 -17.00
C SER A 364 -2.88 4.60 -17.50
N ALA A 365 -3.89 3.81 -17.86
CA ALA A 365 -5.19 4.28 -18.35
C ALA A 365 -6.37 3.63 -17.61
N ALA A 366 -6.16 3.05 -16.41
CA ALA A 366 -7.23 2.34 -15.69
C ALA A 366 -7.10 2.41 -14.16
N SER A 367 -6.42 3.43 -13.64
CA SER A 367 -6.29 3.63 -12.21
C SER A 367 -6.61 5.08 -11.90
N LEU A 368 -7.61 5.29 -11.04
CA LEU A 368 -8.19 6.59 -10.70
C LEU A 368 -7.09 7.54 -10.25
N PRO A 369 -6.69 8.60 -10.96
CA PRO A 369 -5.63 9.48 -10.48
C PRO A 369 -5.91 10.07 -9.08
N HIS A 370 -4.84 10.15 -8.29
CA HIS A 370 -4.70 10.72 -6.96
C HIS A 370 -5.31 12.12 -6.85
N ILE A 371 -5.87 12.47 -5.68
CA ILE A 371 -6.33 13.83 -5.42
C ILE A 371 -5.72 14.32 -4.09
N ALA A 372 -4.56 14.99 -4.18
CA ALA A 372 -3.87 15.60 -3.04
C ALA A 372 -4.63 16.84 -2.54
N LYS A 373 -4.51 17.17 -1.26
CA LYS A 373 -4.84 18.53 -0.76
C LYS A 373 -3.81 19.52 -1.33
N THR A 374 -4.28 20.62 -1.91
CA THR A 374 -3.39 21.70 -2.35
C THR A 374 -2.76 22.40 -1.15
N ARG A 375 -1.45 22.22 -0.95
CA ARG A 375 -0.63 23.25 -0.29
C ARG A 375 -0.50 24.44 -1.26
N LYS A 376 -0.74 25.65 -0.77
CA LYS A 376 -0.51 26.90 -1.52
C LYS A 376 0.99 27.01 -1.81
N ASP A 377 1.43 26.57 -2.99
CA ASP A 377 2.73 26.97 -3.55
C ASP A 377 2.49 27.97 -4.69
N ALA A 378 2.82 29.23 -4.41
CA ALA A 378 2.94 30.27 -5.43
C ALA A 378 4.29 30.10 -6.14
N GLY A 379 4.26 29.55 -7.36
CA GLY A 379 5.44 29.44 -8.21
C GLY A 379 5.07 29.06 -9.64
N ARG A 380 5.07 30.05 -10.55
CA ARG A 380 4.82 29.86 -11.98
C ARG A 380 5.95 29.03 -12.61
N GLY A 381 5.64 27.79 -13.00
CA GLY A 381 6.43 26.95 -13.89
C GLY A 381 5.49 26.08 -14.75
N ALA A 382 5.76 25.98 -16.05
CA ALA A 382 4.88 25.43 -17.10
C ALA A 382 3.95 24.28 -16.65
N SER A 383 2.64 24.57 -16.59
CA SER A 383 1.65 23.64 -16.04
C SER A 383 1.42 22.43 -16.95
N LYS A 384 1.79 21.24 -16.48
CA LYS A 384 1.20 20.00 -16.99
C LYS A 384 -0.29 20.03 -16.61
N SER A 385 -1.19 19.96 -17.58
CA SER A 385 -2.63 19.92 -17.29
C SER A 385 -2.92 18.72 -16.37
N PRO A 386 -3.60 18.93 -15.22
CA PRO A 386 -3.87 17.86 -14.28
C PRO A 386 -4.73 16.79 -14.93
N CYS A 387 -4.54 15.54 -14.53
CA CYS A 387 -5.35 14.42 -15.00
C CYS A 387 -6.84 14.64 -14.71
N MET A 388 -7.70 14.17 -15.60
CA MET A 388 -9.15 14.42 -15.67
C MET A 388 -9.92 14.46 -14.34
N LEU A 389 -9.70 13.52 -13.42
CA LEU A 389 -10.44 13.51 -12.15
C LEU A 389 -9.95 14.53 -11.13
N VAL A 390 -8.69 14.98 -11.26
CA VAL A 390 -8.14 16.08 -10.47
C VAL A 390 -8.73 17.40 -10.94
N ALA A 391 -8.88 17.59 -12.26
CA ALA A 391 -9.58 18.74 -12.83
C ALA A 391 -11.05 18.80 -12.39
N LEU A 392 -11.67 17.63 -12.17
CA LEU A 392 -13.04 17.51 -11.66
C LEU A 392 -13.11 17.38 -10.13
N ARG A 393 -12.09 17.75 -9.36
CA ARG A 393 -12.22 17.91 -7.90
C ARG A 393 -12.74 19.33 -7.62
N PRO A 394 -13.85 19.50 -6.86
CA PRO A 394 -14.21 20.82 -6.37
C PRO A 394 -13.07 21.45 -5.57
N THR A 395 -12.73 22.70 -5.86
CA THR A 395 -11.69 23.47 -5.15
C THR A 395 -12.13 23.86 -3.74
N ASN A 396 -13.44 24.01 -3.54
CA ASN A 396 -14.08 24.37 -2.27
C ASN A 396 -14.72 23.16 -1.54
N MET A 397 -14.33 21.93 -1.88
CA MET A 397 -14.94 20.69 -1.34
C MET A 397 -15.00 20.67 0.19
N ASP A 398 -13.88 20.98 0.86
CA ASP A 398 -13.78 20.89 2.32
C ASP A 398 -14.66 21.98 2.98
N TYR A 399 -14.66 23.20 2.43
CA TYR A 399 -15.51 24.29 2.88
C TYR A 399 -17.00 23.95 2.74
N GLU A 400 -17.42 23.44 1.57
CA GLU A 400 -18.81 23.05 1.34
C GLU A 400 -19.22 21.82 2.17
N ARG A 401 -18.29 20.91 2.48
CA ARG A 401 -18.54 19.83 3.44
C ARG A 401 -18.84 20.40 4.81
N ASP A 402 -17.96 21.22 5.36
CA ASP A 402 -18.12 21.76 6.70
C ASP A 402 -19.43 22.55 6.83
N LYS A 403 -19.73 23.39 5.84
CA LYS A 403 -20.97 24.14 5.77
C LYS A 403 -22.20 23.22 5.68
N PHE A 404 -22.15 22.17 4.85
CA PHE A 404 -23.26 21.19 4.73
C PHE A 404 -23.55 20.48 6.04
N PHE A 405 -22.50 20.05 6.76
CA PHE A 405 -22.64 19.39 8.05
C PHE A 405 -23.13 20.35 9.14
N GLN A 406 -22.60 21.58 9.20
CA GLN A 406 -23.08 22.61 10.13
C GLN A 406 -24.54 22.98 9.91
N SER A 407 -25.00 22.96 8.66
CA SER A 407 -26.41 23.20 8.31
C SER A 407 -27.36 22.06 8.71
N GLN A 408 -26.85 20.96 9.28
CA GLN A 408 -27.59 19.73 9.50
C GLN A 408 -28.18 19.15 8.20
N TYR A 409 -27.38 19.18 7.13
CA TYR A 409 -27.72 18.61 5.82
C TYR A 409 -28.95 19.27 5.15
N THR A 410 -29.16 20.58 5.39
CA THR A 410 -30.39 21.28 4.95
C THR A 410 -30.26 22.03 3.62
N TYR A 411 -29.05 22.28 3.11
CA TYR A 411 -28.84 22.93 1.81
C TYR A 411 -28.10 22.04 0.81
N ASN A 412 -28.05 22.44 -0.47
CA ASN A 412 -27.28 21.74 -1.50
C ASN A 412 -25.91 22.41 -1.70
N PRO A 413 -24.79 21.68 -1.53
CA PRO A 413 -23.45 22.18 -1.78
C PRO A 413 -23.30 22.89 -3.13
N GLN A 414 -22.53 23.96 -3.18
CA GLN A 414 -22.27 24.70 -4.42
C GLN A 414 -20.79 24.55 -4.78
N PHE A 415 -20.48 23.67 -5.73
CA PHE A 415 -19.10 23.30 -6.02
C PHE A 415 -18.44 24.25 -7.02
N GLU A 416 -17.23 24.67 -6.68
CA GLU A 416 -16.38 25.47 -7.56
C GLU A 416 -15.32 24.57 -8.19
N TYR A 417 -15.03 24.78 -9.47
CA TYR A 417 -14.01 24.02 -10.21
C TYR A 417 -13.01 24.95 -10.87
N GLN A 418 -11.83 24.42 -11.15
CA GLN A 418 -10.79 25.15 -11.87
C GLN A 418 -11.08 25.14 -13.37
N GLU A 419 -11.15 26.32 -13.99
CA GLU A 419 -11.32 26.46 -15.43
C GLU A 419 -9.98 26.30 -16.20
N PRO A 420 -9.99 25.82 -17.46
CA PRO A 420 -11.17 25.39 -18.23
C PRO A 420 -11.67 23.99 -17.84
N MET A 421 -12.98 23.84 -17.67
CA MET A 421 -13.62 22.54 -17.39
C MET A 421 -13.63 21.59 -18.60
N PRO A 422 -13.46 20.28 -18.40
CA PRO A 422 -13.39 19.31 -19.50
C PRO A 422 -14.81 18.92 -20.00
N THR A 423 -15.47 19.80 -20.76
CA THR A 423 -16.88 19.64 -21.20
C THR A 423 -17.16 18.32 -21.91
N ALA A 424 -16.30 17.88 -22.84
CA ALA A 424 -16.47 16.62 -23.57
C ALA A 424 -16.49 15.38 -22.63
N VAL A 425 -15.79 15.45 -21.49
CA VAL A 425 -15.82 14.39 -20.47
C VAL A 425 -17.14 14.44 -19.70
N LEU A 426 -17.60 15.62 -19.34
CA LEU A 426 -18.87 15.78 -18.64
C LEU A 426 -20.05 15.30 -19.49
N GLU A 427 -20.08 15.68 -20.76
CA GLU A 427 -21.07 15.19 -21.73
C GLU A 427 -21.03 13.68 -21.90
N LYS A 428 -19.83 13.07 -21.87
CA LYS A 428 -19.67 11.61 -21.97
C LYS A 428 -20.28 10.87 -20.77
N TYR A 429 -20.26 11.46 -19.59
CA TYR A 429 -20.67 10.82 -18.34
C TYR A 429 -21.90 11.48 -17.69
N CYS A 430 -22.67 12.27 -18.43
CA CYS A 430 -23.84 12.96 -17.87
C CYS A 430 -25.08 12.06 -17.71
N GLU A 431 -25.12 10.92 -18.42
CA GLU A 431 -26.25 9.99 -18.40
C GLU A 431 -25.97 8.76 -17.54
N ALA A 432 -26.90 8.44 -16.63
CA ALA A 432 -26.87 7.22 -15.84
C ALA A 432 -27.61 6.07 -16.53
N SER A 433 -27.03 4.87 -16.50
CA SER A 433 -27.72 3.65 -16.89
C SER A 433 -28.60 3.11 -15.76
N GLY A 434 -29.72 2.49 -16.10
CA GLY A 434 -30.56 1.71 -15.18
C GLY A 434 -30.48 0.20 -15.42
N GLN A 435 -29.65 -0.27 -16.36
CA GLN A 435 -29.65 -1.66 -16.82
C GLN A 435 -29.48 -2.68 -15.69
N PHE A 436 -28.63 -2.38 -14.70
CA PHE A 436 -28.30 -3.28 -13.59
C PHE A 436 -28.79 -2.78 -12.23
N ILE A 437 -29.82 -1.92 -12.20
CA ILE A 437 -30.31 -1.35 -10.94
C ILE A 437 -30.89 -2.43 -10.01
N HIS A 438 -31.53 -3.47 -10.57
CA HIS A 438 -32.06 -4.59 -9.80
C HIS A 438 -30.95 -5.41 -9.15
N GLN A 439 -29.87 -5.70 -9.89
CA GLN A 439 -28.70 -6.40 -9.36
C GLN A 439 -28.01 -5.56 -8.28
N ALA A 440 -27.87 -4.25 -8.49
CA ALA A 440 -27.29 -3.34 -7.50
C ALA A 440 -28.09 -3.35 -6.18
N VAL A 441 -29.41 -3.21 -6.24
CA VAL A 441 -30.27 -3.23 -5.06
C VAL A 441 -30.23 -4.60 -4.37
N GLY A 442 -30.32 -5.70 -5.13
CA GLY A 442 -30.26 -7.05 -4.56
C GLY A 442 -28.95 -7.35 -3.82
N ILE A 443 -27.80 -6.86 -4.33
CA ILE A 443 -26.51 -6.97 -3.64
C ILE A 443 -26.51 -6.17 -2.32
N ILE A 444 -27.01 -4.93 -2.35
CA ILE A 444 -27.10 -4.07 -1.16
C ILE A 444 -27.99 -4.73 -0.10
N GLU A 445 -29.16 -5.20 -0.49
CA GLU A 445 -30.11 -5.88 0.40
C GLU A 445 -29.53 -7.17 0.98
N ALA A 446 -28.83 -7.98 0.19
CA ALA A 446 -28.18 -9.20 0.67
C ALA A 446 -27.11 -8.92 1.76
N VAL A 447 -26.39 -7.81 1.65
CA VAL A 447 -25.45 -7.36 2.69
C VAL A 447 -26.20 -6.92 3.93
N LEU A 448 -27.25 -6.11 3.79
CA LEU A 448 -28.01 -5.59 4.93
C LEU A 448 -28.80 -6.68 5.66
N GLU A 449 -29.31 -7.67 4.95
CA GLU A 449 -29.96 -8.85 5.55
C GLU A 449 -28.98 -9.62 6.45
N LYS A 450 -27.70 -9.70 6.04
CA LYS A 450 -26.68 -10.46 6.76
C LYS A 450 -25.99 -9.69 7.89
N PHE A 451 -25.71 -8.41 7.68
CA PHE A 451 -24.90 -7.60 8.59
C PHE A 451 -25.70 -6.50 9.30
N GLY A 452 -26.96 -6.27 8.92
CA GLY A 452 -27.82 -5.21 9.43
C GLY A 452 -27.47 -3.83 8.87
N THR A 453 -26.18 -3.44 8.89
CA THR A 453 -25.72 -2.12 8.44
C THR A 453 -24.43 -2.22 7.63
N TYR A 454 -24.14 -1.18 6.84
CA TYR A 454 -22.87 -1.06 6.11
C TYR A 454 -21.66 -1.12 7.05
N GLU A 455 -21.74 -0.44 8.19
CA GLU A 455 -20.63 -0.29 9.14
C GLU A 455 -20.29 -1.63 9.79
N HIS A 456 -21.30 -2.44 10.11
CA HIS A 456 -21.08 -3.82 10.57
C HIS A 456 -20.47 -4.69 9.49
N PHE A 457 -20.90 -4.54 8.23
CA PHE A 457 -20.29 -5.24 7.09
C PHE A 457 -18.81 -4.85 6.91
N GLU A 458 -18.50 -3.55 6.96
CA GLU A 458 -17.14 -3.04 6.85
C GLU A 458 -16.26 -3.54 8.00
N ALA A 459 -16.73 -3.44 9.25
CA ALA A 459 -15.99 -3.92 10.41
C ALA A 459 -15.75 -5.44 10.34
N ALA A 460 -16.79 -6.22 10.03
CA ALA A 460 -16.72 -7.69 10.02
C ALA A 460 -15.88 -8.24 8.87
N THR A 461 -15.91 -7.60 7.69
CA THR A 461 -15.23 -8.12 6.50
C THR A 461 -13.91 -7.42 6.20
N GLY A 462 -13.70 -6.21 6.70
CA GLY A 462 -12.46 -5.45 6.55
C GLY A 462 -11.40 -5.82 7.60
N GLY A 463 -11.84 -6.13 8.82
CA GLY A 463 -10.92 -6.35 9.94
C GLY A 463 -10.33 -5.03 10.45
N GLN A 464 -9.24 -5.16 11.21
CA GLN A 464 -8.59 -4.02 11.86
C GLN A 464 -7.89 -3.12 10.84
N LEU A 465 -7.77 -1.83 11.18
CA LEU A 465 -6.92 -0.89 10.46
C LEU A 465 -5.46 -1.31 10.63
N LEU A 466 -4.69 -1.18 9.55
CA LEU A 466 -3.29 -1.60 9.50
C LEU A 466 -2.36 -0.43 9.81
N THR A 467 -1.26 -0.73 10.51
CA THR A 467 -0.14 0.20 10.66
C THR A 467 0.68 0.29 9.38
N LYS A 468 1.46 1.37 9.20
CA LYS A 468 2.39 1.52 8.07
C LYS A 468 3.27 0.27 7.86
N CYS A 469 3.85 -0.26 8.93
CA CYS A 469 4.72 -1.45 8.88
C CYS A 469 3.96 -2.69 8.37
N GLN A 470 2.72 -2.89 8.80
CA GLN A 470 1.90 -4.01 8.34
C GLN A 470 1.54 -3.86 6.86
N ILE A 471 1.17 -2.65 6.42
CA ILE A 471 0.90 -2.36 5.02
C ILE A 471 2.14 -2.67 4.17
N TRP A 472 3.32 -2.17 4.58
CA TRP A 472 4.57 -2.42 3.87
C TRP A 472 4.92 -3.90 3.76
N SER A 473 4.76 -4.65 4.84
CA SER A 473 5.00 -6.10 4.86
C SER A 473 4.10 -6.84 3.86
N ILE A 474 2.80 -6.53 3.85
CA ILE A 474 1.82 -7.15 2.95
C ILE A 474 2.11 -6.77 1.49
N VAL A 475 2.37 -5.50 1.22
CA VAL A 475 2.73 -4.98 -0.12
C VAL A 475 3.99 -5.67 -0.64
N ARG A 476 5.06 -5.72 0.15
CA ARG A 476 6.34 -6.33 -0.24
C ARG A 476 6.13 -7.81 -0.59
N LYS A 477 5.43 -8.55 0.27
CA LYS A 477 5.12 -9.97 0.04
C LYS A 477 4.30 -10.17 -1.23
N TYR A 478 3.32 -9.29 -1.49
CA TYR A 478 2.52 -9.36 -2.71
C TYR A 478 3.37 -9.09 -3.96
N MET A 479 4.18 -8.02 -3.96
CA MET A 479 5.05 -7.68 -5.10
C MET A 479 6.09 -8.76 -5.38
N GLN A 480 6.62 -9.41 -4.35
CA GLN A 480 7.52 -10.57 -4.49
C GLN A 480 6.83 -11.72 -5.21
N LYS A 481 5.59 -12.06 -4.82
CA LYS A 481 4.80 -13.12 -5.48
C LYS A 481 4.53 -12.82 -6.95
N GLU A 482 4.26 -11.55 -7.30
CA GLU A 482 4.00 -11.15 -8.69
C GLU A 482 5.29 -10.90 -9.48
N GLY A 483 6.47 -10.97 -8.85
CA GLY A 483 7.76 -10.69 -9.48
C GLY A 483 7.89 -9.24 -9.96
N CYS A 484 7.25 -8.27 -9.29
CA CYS A 484 7.28 -6.84 -9.69
C CYS A 484 8.04 -5.95 -8.69
N VAL A 485 8.92 -6.57 -7.90
CA VAL A 485 9.81 -5.88 -6.96
C VAL A 485 10.71 -4.92 -7.72
N GLY A 486 10.50 -3.63 -7.47
CA GLY A 486 11.27 -2.53 -8.04
C GLY A 486 10.76 -1.93 -9.33
N GLU A 487 9.83 -2.63 -9.97
CA GLU A 487 9.11 -2.12 -11.12
C GLU A 487 8.01 -1.12 -10.71
N VAL A 488 7.36 -1.36 -9.57
CA VAL A 488 6.31 -0.50 -9.00
C VAL A 488 6.83 0.17 -7.73
N VAL A 489 6.72 1.49 -7.69
CA VAL A 489 6.96 2.30 -6.50
C VAL A 489 5.68 2.32 -5.68
N VAL A 490 5.75 2.14 -4.37
CA VAL A 490 4.55 2.23 -3.53
C VAL A 490 4.68 3.43 -2.61
N GLN A 491 3.59 4.19 -2.43
CA GLN A 491 3.53 5.35 -1.56
C GLN A 491 2.36 5.23 -0.58
N LEU A 492 2.54 5.69 0.65
CA LEU A 492 1.45 5.76 1.64
C LEU A 492 1.03 7.22 1.80
N SER A 493 -0.27 7.47 1.70
CA SER A 493 -0.85 8.82 1.78
C SER A 493 -2.09 8.81 2.66
N GLU A 494 -2.28 9.85 3.47
CA GLU A 494 -3.51 10.07 4.23
C GLU A 494 -4.52 10.96 3.45
N ASP A 495 -4.09 11.55 2.34
CA ASP A 495 -4.85 12.54 1.57
C ASP A 495 -5.66 11.93 0.41
N LEU A 496 -5.68 10.60 0.30
CA LEU A 496 -6.36 9.90 -0.79
C LEU A 496 -7.87 9.76 -0.55
N LEU A 497 -8.68 10.22 -1.51
CA LEU A 497 -10.13 9.97 -1.53
C LEU A 497 -10.50 8.53 -1.97
N SER A 498 -9.56 7.78 -2.56
CA SER A 498 -9.72 6.37 -2.88
C SER A 498 -8.88 5.51 -1.93
N GLN A 499 -9.19 4.21 -1.86
CA GLN A 499 -8.38 3.27 -1.07
C GLN A 499 -6.97 3.11 -1.62
N ALA A 500 -6.82 3.20 -2.94
CA ALA A 500 -5.53 3.25 -3.61
C ALA A 500 -5.66 3.87 -5.01
N VAL A 501 -4.51 4.08 -5.64
CA VAL A 501 -4.38 4.50 -7.02
C VAL A 501 -3.02 4.09 -7.58
N MET A 502 -3.01 3.45 -8.75
CA MET A 502 -1.82 3.40 -9.60
C MET A 502 -1.65 4.68 -10.46
N MET A 503 -0.45 5.21 -10.56
CA MET A 503 -0.08 6.37 -11.39
C MET A 503 1.23 6.09 -12.11
N VAL A 504 1.63 7.00 -13.00
CA VAL A 504 2.98 7.01 -13.57
C VAL A 504 3.63 8.34 -13.17
N GLU A 505 4.58 8.28 -12.24
CA GLU A 505 5.37 9.44 -11.79
C GLU A 505 6.81 9.28 -12.25
N ASN A 506 7.33 10.29 -12.97
CA ASN A 506 8.69 10.27 -13.51
C ASN A 506 9.02 8.98 -14.29
N SER A 507 8.08 8.55 -15.14
CA SER A 507 8.16 7.31 -15.94
C SER A 507 8.20 6.02 -15.13
N ARG A 508 7.90 6.07 -13.82
CA ARG A 508 7.78 4.89 -12.96
C ARG A 508 6.33 4.66 -12.54
N PRO A 509 5.81 3.43 -12.65
CA PRO A 509 4.54 3.04 -12.03
C PRO A 509 4.60 3.29 -10.51
N THR A 510 3.67 4.09 -9.98
CA THR A 510 3.58 4.43 -8.57
C THR A 510 2.19 4.08 -8.03
N LEU A 511 2.10 3.18 -7.06
CA LEU A 511 0.88 2.85 -6.33
C LEU A 511 0.80 3.67 -5.04
N ALA A 512 -0.10 4.63 -4.95
CA ALA A 512 -0.40 5.32 -3.70
C ALA A 512 -1.54 4.59 -2.96
N ILE A 513 -1.36 4.32 -1.66
CA ILE A 513 -2.30 3.59 -0.80
C ILE A 513 -2.78 4.53 0.30
N ASN A 514 -4.09 4.55 0.56
CA ASN A 514 -4.66 5.30 1.66
C ASN A 514 -4.32 4.62 3.00
N LEU A 515 -3.53 5.31 3.82
CA LEU A 515 -3.11 4.81 5.12
C LEU A 515 -4.29 4.65 6.10
N THR A 516 -5.26 5.58 6.08
CA THR A 516 -6.38 5.59 7.04
C THR A 516 -7.47 4.58 6.66
N GLY A 517 -7.50 4.13 5.40
CA GLY A 517 -8.46 3.16 4.88
C GLY A 517 -7.96 1.71 4.78
N ALA A 518 -6.66 1.48 4.98
CA ALA A 518 -6.05 0.16 4.78
C ALA A 518 -6.46 -0.83 5.88
N ARG A 519 -7.30 -1.82 5.53
CA ARG A 519 -7.80 -2.84 6.46
C ARG A 519 -7.22 -4.23 6.18
N GLN A 520 -7.01 -5.00 7.25
CA GLN A 520 -6.33 -6.30 7.26
C GLN A 520 -6.82 -7.27 6.18
N TYR A 521 -8.13 -7.44 6.02
CA TYR A 521 -8.70 -8.42 5.10
C TYR A 521 -9.01 -7.86 3.71
N TRP A 522 -8.82 -6.55 3.51
CA TRP A 522 -9.11 -5.88 2.24
C TRP A 522 -7.85 -5.48 1.46
N LEU A 523 -6.72 -5.24 2.15
CA LEU A 523 -5.49 -4.75 1.53
C LEU A 523 -5.02 -5.66 0.38
N GLU A 524 -4.96 -6.98 0.58
CA GLU A 524 -4.50 -7.89 -0.49
C GLU A 524 -5.44 -7.88 -1.70
N GLY A 525 -6.76 -7.72 -1.47
CA GLY A 525 -7.72 -7.53 -2.55
C GLY A 525 -7.47 -6.25 -3.34
N MET A 526 -7.17 -5.15 -2.65
CA MET A 526 -6.75 -3.90 -3.31
C MET A 526 -5.48 -4.11 -4.14
N LEU A 527 -4.49 -4.87 -3.64
CA LEU A 527 -3.28 -5.15 -4.42
C LEU A 527 -3.56 -6.02 -5.66
N ARG A 528 -4.51 -6.95 -5.60
CA ARG A 528 -4.99 -7.68 -6.80
C ARG A 528 -5.69 -6.77 -7.80
N HIS A 529 -6.42 -5.76 -7.32
CA HIS A 529 -7.05 -4.74 -8.16
C HIS A 529 -5.98 -3.90 -8.89
N GLU A 530 -5.10 -3.24 -8.14
CA GLU A 530 -4.14 -2.28 -8.70
C GLU A 530 -2.95 -2.96 -9.40
N ILE A 531 -2.30 -3.92 -8.74
CA ILE A 531 -1.12 -4.61 -9.28
C ILE A 531 -1.54 -5.82 -10.11
N GLY A 532 -2.32 -6.71 -9.50
CA GLY A 532 -2.73 -7.98 -10.13
C GLY A 532 -3.57 -7.81 -11.38
N THR A 533 -4.22 -6.67 -11.58
CA THR A 533 -5.05 -6.39 -12.75
C THR A 533 -4.45 -5.27 -13.58
N HIS A 534 -4.52 -4.02 -13.09
CA HIS A 534 -4.19 -2.87 -13.92
C HIS A 534 -2.72 -2.81 -14.34
N TYR A 535 -1.81 -3.07 -13.40
CA TYR A 535 -0.38 -3.04 -13.68
C TYR A 535 0.03 -4.19 -14.61
N LEU A 536 -0.25 -5.44 -14.24
CA LEU A 536 0.18 -6.60 -15.03
C LEU A 536 -0.45 -6.64 -16.42
N ARG A 537 -1.75 -6.32 -16.56
CA ARG A 537 -2.39 -6.18 -17.88
C ARG A 537 -1.82 -5.00 -18.65
N GLY A 538 -1.41 -3.93 -17.98
CA GLY A 538 -0.68 -2.81 -18.59
C GLY A 538 0.69 -3.21 -19.16
N VAL A 539 1.46 -4.00 -18.40
CA VAL A 539 2.76 -4.56 -18.84
C VAL A 539 2.56 -5.46 -20.06
N ASN A 540 1.58 -6.36 -20.03
CA ASN A 540 1.27 -7.22 -21.17
C ASN A 540 0.81 -6.39 -22.37
N ASN A 541 -0.07 -5.40 -22.15
CA ASN A 541 -0.59 -4.53 -23.22
C ASN A 541 0.53 -3.77 -23.96
N ALA A 542 1.57 -3.33 -23.26
CA ALA A 542 2.68 -2.56 -23.85
C ALA A 542 3.44 -3.32 -24.94
N ARG A 543 3.32 -4.66 -24.98
CA ARG A 543 3.97 -5.52 -25.97
C ARG A 543 3.06 -5.86 -27.15
N GLN A 544 1.79 -5.50 -27.09
CA GLN A 544 0.81 -5.92 -28.09
C GLN A 544 0.79 -4.99 -29.31
N PRO A 545 0.44 -5.50 -30.49
CA PRO A 545 0.25 -4.68 -31.69
C PRO A 545 -0.79 -3.55 -31.50
N TRP A 546 -1.76 -3.75 -30.61
CA TRP A 546 -2.83 -2.80 -30.27
C TRP A 546 -2.55 -1.94 -29.03
N HIS A 547 -1.29 -1.81 -28.62
CA HIS A 547 -0.94 -0.95 -27.49
C HIS A 547 -1.19 0.55 -27.76
N SER A 548 -1.22 0.98 -29.04
CA SER A 548 -1.49 2.35 -29.47
C SER A 548 -2.92 2.53 -30.02
N ALA A 549 -3.38 3.79 -30.15
CA ALA A 549 -4.71 4.09 -30.69
C ALA A 549 -4.89 3.56 -32.13
N GLU A 550 -3.85 3.73 -32.95
CA GLU A 550 -3.81 3.28 -34.34
C GLU A 550 -3.92 1.76 -34.41
N GLY A 551 -3.19 1.05 -33.54
CA GLY A 551 -3.30 -0.39 -33.41
C GLY A 551 -4.71 -0.81 -33.01
N ARG A 552 -5.31 -0.18 -31.98
CA ARG A 552 -6.68 -0.51 -31.58
C ARG A 552 -7.70 -0.32 -32.71
N LEU A 553 -7.55 0.74 -33.50
CA LEU A 553 -8.40 0.99 -34.68
C LEU A 553 -8.17 -0.06 -35.78
N GLN A 554 -6.91 -0.39 -36.06
CA GLN A 554 -6.54 -1.39 -37.07
C GLN A 554 -7.15 -2.76 -36.79
N TYR A 555 -7.20 -3.16 -35.51
CA TYR A 555 -7.79 -4.44 -35.09
C TYR A 555 -9.27 -4.33 -34.73
N GLY A 556 -9.90 -3.16 -34.89
CA GLY A 556 -11.34 -2.96 -34.61
C GLY A 556 -11.73 -3.25 -33.16
N LEU A 557 -10.86 -2.91 -32.20
CA LEU A 557 -11.04 -3.32 -30.80
C LEU A 557 -12.21 -2.62 -30.13
N ARG A 558 -12.93 -3.39 -29.31
CA ARG A 558 -13.96 -2.85 -28.44
C ARG A 558 -13.35 -2.09 -27.25
N PRO A 559 -14.15 -1.22 -26.62
CA PRO A 559 -13.87 -0.65 -25.30
C PRO A 559 -13.39 -1.67 -24.27
N ALA A 560 -12.13 -1.56 -23.83
CA ALA A 560 -11.60 -2.44 -22.78
C ALA A 560 -12.06 -2.06 -21.37
N ASN A 561 -12.52 -0.82 -21.16
CA ASN A 561 -12.76 -0.25 -19.82
C ASN A 561 -13.73 -1.09 -18.96
N PRO A 562 -14.89 -1.58 -19.48
CA PRO A 562 -15.75 -2.47 -18.69
C PRO A 562 -15.07 -3.77 -18.27
N THR A 563 -14.27 -4.37 -19.14
CA THR A 563 -13.52 -5.60 -18.81
C THR A 563 -12.45 -5.31 -17.76
N GLU A 564 -11.72 -4.22 -17.93
CA GLU A 564 -10.63 -3.83 -17.05
C GLU A 564 -11.12 -3.54 -15.62
N GLU A 565 -12.10 -2.64 -15.46
CA GLU A 565 -12.66 -2.25 -14.17
C GLU A 565 -13.48 -3.39 -13.54
N GLY A 566 -14.14 -4.20 -14.36
CA GLY A 566 -14.88 -5.39 -13.93
C GLY A 566 -13.96 -6.45 -13.33
N LEU A 567 -12.87 -6.80 -14.03
CA LEU A 567 -11.86 -7.75 -13.53
C LEU A 567 -11.24 -7.25 -12.23
N ALA A 568 -10.84 -5.97 -12.21
CA ALA A 568 -10.21 -5.38 -11.03
C ALA A 568 -11.17 -5.40 -9.83
N SER A 569 -12.46 -5.11 -10.06
CA SER A 569 -13.48 -5.15 -9.00
C SER A 569 -13.73 -6.57 -8.48
N LEU A 570 -13.80 -7.57 -9.36
CA LEU A 570 -13.88 -8.98 -8.96
C LEU A 570 -12.65 -9.41 -8.15
N HIS A 571 -11.45 -9.07 -8.63
CA HIS A 571 -10.19 -9.38 -7.97
C HIS A 571 -10.06 -8.73 -6.59
N SER A 572 -10.73 -7.59 -6.36
CA SER A 572 -10.76 -6.91 -5.07
C SER A 572 -11.45 -7.71 -3.97
N VAL A 573 -12.46 -8.53 -4.33
CA VAL A 573 -13.22 -9.38 -3.40
C VAL A 573 -12.83 -10.85 -3.46
N LEU A 574 -12.01 -11.23 -4.42
CA LEU A 574 -11.51 -12.58 -4.63
C LEU A 574 -10.83 -13.13 -3.36
N PHE A 575 -11.19 -14.36 -2.97
CA PHE A 575 -10.75 -15.05 -1.73
C PHE A 575 -11.19 -14.41 -0.40
N ARG A 576 -12.05 -13.38 -0.40
CA ARG A 576 -12.69 -12.96 0.85
C ARG A 576 -13.65 -14.05 1.31
N LYS A 577 -13.73 -14.26 2.63
CA LYS A 577 -14.71 -15.20 3.23
C LYS A 577 -16.15 -14.84 2.82
N GLN A 578 -16.43 -13.54 2.68
CA GLN A 578 -17.72 -12.99 2.28
C GLN A 578 -17.50 -11.98 1.14
N PRO A 579 -17.45 -12.44 -0.13
CA PRO A 579 -17.05 -11.61 -1.27
C PRO A 579 -18.22 -10.76 -1.83
N PHE A 580 -18.84 -9.95 -0.97
CA PHE A 580 -19.92 -9.05 -1.39
C PHE A 580 -19.40 -7.91 -2.26
N LEU A 581 -20.14 -7.61 -3.33
CA LEU A 581 -19.85 -6.56 -4.32
C LEU A 581 -20.43 -5.21 -3.92
N TRP A 582 -20.54 -4.95 -2.60
CA TRP A 582 -21.20 -3.78 -2.01
C TRP A 582 -20.79 -2.47 -2.68
N ARG A 583 -19.48 -2.23 -2.82
CA ARG A 583 -18.97 -0.96 -3.35
C ARG A 583 -19.43 -0.71 -4.79
N ALA A 584 -19.36 -1.72 -5.66
CA ALA A 584 -19.80 -1.60 -7.04
C ALA A 584 -21.32 -1.38 -7.13
N ALA A 585 -22.08 -2.11 -6.32
CA ALA A 585 -23.53 -1.98 -6.24
C ALA A 585 -23.98 -0.60 -5.74
N LEU A 586 -23.39 -0.12 -4.64
CA LEU A 586 -23.75 1.17 -4.05
C LEU A 586 -23.33 2.35 -4.96
N LEU A 587 -22.18 2.28 -5.64
CA LEU A 587 -21.78 3.27 -6.65
C LEU A 587 -22.80 3.32 -7.80
N TYR A 588 -23.20 2.16 -8.32
CA TYR A 588 -24.18 2.07 -9.40
C TYR A 588 -25.54 2.65 -9.00
N TYR A 589 -26.04 2.26 -7.83
CA TYR A 589 -27.28 2.79 -7.25
C TYR A 589 -27.20 4.30 -7.06
N THR A 590 -26.14 4.80 -6.41
CA THR A 590 -25.97 6.22 -6.11
C THR A 590 -26.02 7.08 -7.38
N ILE A 591 -25.29 6.69 -8.42
CA ILE A 591 -25.28 7.42 -9.69
C ILE A 591 -26.66 7.41 -10.34
N HIS A 592 -27.33 6.26 -10.36
CA HIS A 592 -28.67 6.14 -10.94
C HIS A 592 -29.70 7.06 -10.25
N ARG A 593 -29.58 7.22 -8.92
CA ARG A 593 -30.41 8.14 -8.13
C ARG A 593 -30.02 9.60 -8.34
N ALA A 594 -28.72 9.90 -8.41
CA ALA A 594 -28.19 11.25 -8.60
C ALA A 594 -28.73 11.93 -9.88
N ALA A 595 -28.96 11.16 -10.94
CA ALA A 595 -29.57 11.65 -12.18
C ALA A 595 -30.94 12.32 -12.00
N ARG A 596 -31.64 12.05 -10.89
CA ARG A 596 -33.00 12.54 -10.62
C ARG A 596 -33.15 13.32 -9.31
N MET A 597 -32.06 13.47 -8.55
CA MET A 597 -32.08 14.03 -7.19
C MET A 597 -31.10 15.17 -7.05
N SER A 598 -31.40 16.14 -6.20
CA SER A 598 -30.40 17.09 -5.70
C SER A 598 -29.37 16.39 -4.80
N PHE A 599 -28.26 17.06 -4.47
CA PHE A 599 -27.26 16.52 -3.56
C PHE A 599 -27.84 16.18 -2.18
N ARG A 600 -28.64 17.09 -1.60
CA ARG A 600 -29.28 16.86 -0.31
C ARG A 600 -30.23 15.65 -0.36
N GLN A 601 -31.05 15.57 -1.41
CA GLN A 601 -31.98 14.45 -1.57
C GLN A 601 -31.24 13.12 -1.72
N LEU A 602 -30.15 13.10 -2.50
CA LEU A 602 -29.30 11.93 -2.66
C LEU A 602 -28.65 11.52 -1.34
N PHE A 603 -28.11 12.48 -0.58
CA PHE A 603 -27.50 12.23 0.73
C PHE A 603 -28.49 11.63 1.74
N GLN A 604 -29.73 12.11 1.72
CA GLN A 604 -30.82 11.57 2.54
C GLN A 604 -31.27 10.20 2.04
N ASP A 605 -31.36 10.00 0.72
CA ASP A 605 -31.72 8.72 0.11
C ASP A 605 -30.75 7.61 0.53
N LEU A 606 -29.43 7.89 0.53
CA LEU A 606 -28.38 6.96 0.95
C LEU A 606 -28.42 6.59 2.44
N ALA A 607 -29.08 7.37 3.30
CA ALA A 607 -29.21 7.08 4.73
C ALA A 607 -29.90 5.74 5.03
N ARG A 608 -30.66 5.22 4.05
CA ARG A 608 -31.30 3.90 4.15
C ARG A 608 -30.30 2.73 4.14
N TYR A 609 -29.08 2.95 3.63
CA TYR A 609 -28.07 1.90 3.45
C TYR A 609 -26.77 2.19 4.20
N VAL A 610 -26.39 3.46 4.35
CA VAL A 610 -25.16 3.91 4.99
C VAL A 610 -25.51 4.91 6.09
N GLN A 611 -25.12 4.63 7.32
CA GLN A 611 -25.42 5.48 8.47
C GLN A 611 -24.40 6.60 8.59
N ASP A 612 -23.13 6.27 8.36
CA ASP A 612 -22.02 7.22 8.38
C ASP A 612 -22.26 8.37 7.37
N ALA A 613 -22.27 9.59 7.90
CA ALA A 613 -22.53 10.80 7.12
C ALA A 613 -21.36 11.15 6.19
N ASP A 614 -20.12 10.88 6.60
CA ASP A 614 -18.93 11.15 5.79
C ASP A 614 -18.85 10.20 4.60
N VAL A 615 -19.16 8.93 4.80
CA VAL A 615 -19.26 7.96 3.70
C VAL A 615 -20.34 8.40 2.70
N ARG A 616 -21.52 8.79 3.17
CA ARG A 616 -22.60 9.31 2.29
C ARG A 616 -22.18 10.54 1.51
N TRP A 617 -21.46 11.47 2.15
CA TRP A 617 -20.91 12.65 1.49
C TRP A 617 -20.00 12.28 0.33
N GLU A 618 -19.07 11.34 0.54
CA GLU A 618 -18.16 10.88 -0.51
C GLU A 618 -18.90 10.30 -1.72
N TYR A 619 -19.91 9.45 -1.49
CA TYR A 619 -20.73 8.89 -2.57
C TYR A 619 -21.47 9.99 -3.35
N CYS A 620 -22.02 10.99 -2.66
CA CYS A 620 -22.72 12.11 -3.29
C CYS A 620 -21.77 12.96 -4.13
N VAL A 621 -20.60 13.32 -3.60
CA VAL A 621 -19.55 14.08 -4.32
C VAL A 621 -19.12 13.34 -5.57
N ARG A 622 -18.91 12.02 -5.49
CA ARG A 622 -18.53 11.21 -6.66
C ARG A 622 -19.59 11.24 -7.75
N ALA A 623 -20.86 11.09 -7.37
CA ALA A 623 -21.98 11.04 -8.30
C ALA A 623 -22.39 12.41 -8.86
N LYS A 624 -22.10 13.51 -8.15
CA LYS A 624 -22.42 14.90 -8.56
C LYS A 624 -21.22 15.68 -9.12
N ARG A 625 -20.08 15.01 -9.28
CA ARG A 625 -18.84 15.63 -9.74
C ARG A 625 -19.00 16.33 -11.09
N GLY A 626 -18.43 17.53 -11.21
CA GLY A 626 -18.53 18.36 -12.40
C GLY A 626 -19.77 19.25 -12.47
N GLN A 627 -20.63 19.24 -11.44
CA GLN A 627 -21.78 20.15 -11.34
C GLN A 627 -21.49 21.25 -10.33
N THR A 628 -21.65 22.51 -10.75
CA THR A 628 -21.53 23.67 -9.87
C THR A 628 -22.74 23.79 -8.94
N ASP A 629 -23.94 23.82 -9.52
CA ASP A 629 -25.18 23.82 -8.74
C ASP A 629 -25.69 22.41 -8.52
N THR A 630 -25.43 21.87 -7.33
CA THR A 630 -25.86 20.51 -6.99
C THR A 630 -27.31 20.42 -6.51
N SER A 631 -28.05 21.55 -6.51
CA SER A 631 -29.50 21.54 -6.30
C SER A 631 -30.25 20.90 -7.48
N LEU A 632 -29.63 20.91 -8.66
CA LEU A 632 -30.19 20.38 -9.89
C LEU A 632 -30.00 18.84 -10.00
N PRO A 633 -30.93 18.14 -10.67
CA PRO A 633 -30.71 16.76 -11.09
C PRO A 633 -29.53 16.63 -12.05
N GLY A 634 -28.88 15.45 -12.04
CA GLY A 634 -27.78 15.13 -12.95
C GLY A 634 -26.72 14.28 -12.26
N CYS A 635 -25.90 13.59 -13.04
CA CYS A 635 -24.85 12.72 -12.48
C CYS A 635 -23.55 12.77 -13.27
N PHE A 636 -22.51 12.19 -12.67
CA PHE A 636 -21.27 11.78 -13.33
C PHE A 636 -21.16 10.25 -13.28
N SER A 637 -21.51 9.59 -14.38
CA SER A 637 -21.82 8.15 -14.41
C SER A 637 -20.62 7.21 -14.52
N LYS A 638 -19.40 7.75 -14.48
CA LYS A 638 -18.16 7.00 -14.68
C LYS A 638 -18.07 5.73 -13.83
N ASP A 639 -18.44 5.78 -12.55
CA ASP A 639 -18.30 4.65 -11.64
C ASP A 639 -19.35 3.54 -11.86
N GLN A 640 -20.34 3.70 -12.75
CA GLN A 640 -21.24 2.58 -13.11
C GLN A 640 -20.52 1.45 -13.82
N VAL A 641 -19.34 1.74 -14.41
CA VAL A 641 -18.52 0.75 -15.10
C VAL A 641 -18.09 -0.42 -14.21
N TYR A 642 -17.96 -0.20 -12.89
CA TYR A 642 -17.55 -1.26 -11.96
C TYR A 642 -18.55 -2.42 -11.96
N LEU A 643 -19.83 -2.12 -11.69
CA LEU A 643 -20.87 -3.15 -11.68
C LEU A 643 -21.17 -3.65 -13.09
N ASP A 644 -21.21 -2.75 -14.09
CA ASP A 644 -21.41 -3.14 -15.50
C ASP A 644 -20.37 -4.18 -15.95
N GLY A 645 -19.09 -3.92 -15.67
CA GLY A 645 -18.00 -4.83 -15.96
C GLY A 645 -18.10 -6.16 -15.21
N ILE A 646 -18.36 -6.11 -13.90
CA ILE A 646 -18.53 -7.32 -13.07
C ILE A 646 -19.63 -8.22 -13.65
N VAL A 647 -20.82 -7.68 -13.91
CA VAL A 647 -21.97 -8.46 -14.36
C VAL A 647 -21.70 -9.07 -15.74
N ARG A 648 -21.05 -8.34 -16.65
CA ARG A 648 -20.65 -8.87 -17.97
C ARG A 648 -19.64 -10.00 -17.87
N ILE A 649 -18.61 -9.85 -17.04
CA ILE A 649 -17.59 -10.90 -16.87
C ILE A 649 -18.21 -12.13 -16.21
N LEU A 650 -19.01 -11.94 -15.15
CA LEU A 650 -19.66 -13.06 -14.47
C LEU A 650 -20.61 -13.81 -15.39
N ARG A 651 -21.39 -13.09 -16.22
CA ARG A 651 -22.23 -13.71 -17.25
C ARG A 651 -21.45 -14.64 -18.18
N HIS A 652 -20.25 -14.25 -18.60
CA HIS A 652 -19.44 -14.99 -19.56
C HIS A 652 -18.28 -15.79 -18.92
N ARG A 653 -18.25 -15.91 -17.59
CA ARG A 653 -17.12 -16.49 -16.85
C ARG A 653 -16.78 -17.95 -17.23
N GLN A 654 -17.75 -18.67 -17.78
CA GLN A 654 -17.56 -20.06 -18.21
C GLN A 654 -16.88 -20.15 -19.58
N THR A 655 -17.03 -19.12 -20.42
CA THR A 655 -16.49 -19.09 -21.79
C THR A 655 -15.20 -18.27 -21.90
N ILE A 656 -14.96 -17.32 -21.00
CA ILE A 656 -13.75 -16.50 -21.00
C ILE A 656 -12.50 -17.34 -20.72
N ASP A 657 -11.53 -17.25 -21.63
CA ASP A 657 -10.15 -17.71 -21.43
C ASP A 657 -9.37 -16.65 -20.62
N PHE A 658 -9.46 -16.71 -19.29
CA PHE A 658 -8.87 -15.71 -18.38
C PHE A 658 -7.35 -15.56 -18.49
N PRO A 659 -6.55 -16.65 -18.59
CA PRO A 659 -5.12 -16.52 -18.87
C PRO A 659 -4.85 -15.75 -20.15
N LEU A 660 -5.51 -16.12 -21.26
CA LEU A 660 -5.30 -15.45 -22.53
C LEU A 660 -5.75 -14.00 -22.48
N LEU A 661 -6.93 -13.72 -21.90
CA LEU A 661 -7.42 -12.36 -21.68
C LEU A 661 -6.40 -11.52 -20.90
N THR A 662 -5.71 -12.11 -19.93
CA THR A 662 -4.67 -11.43 -19.15
C THR A 662 -3.40 -11.20 -19.97
N SER A 663 -2.96 -12.20 -20.74
CA SER A 663 -1.80 -12.12 -21.63
C SER A 663 -1.98 -11.12 -22.79
N LEU A 664 -3.20 -10.97 -23.30
CA LEU A 664 -3.53 -9.99 -24.36
C LEU A 664 -3.58 -8.53 -23.86
N GLY A 665 -3.42 -8.31 -22.55
CA GLY A 665 -3.37 -6.97 -21.96
C GLY A 665 -4.74 -6.29 -21.91
N LYS A 666 -4.81 -4.99 -22.22
CA LYS A 666 -5.99 -4.13 -21.99
C LYS A 666 -6.97 -4.20 -23.15
N VAL A 667 -7.65 -5.34 -23.29
CA VAL A 667 -8.66 -5.62 -24.32
C VAL A 667 -10.00 -6.02 -23.70
N SER A 668 -11.09 -5.95 -24.48
CA SER A 668 -12.38 -6.48 -24.05
C SER A 668 -12.33 -8.01 -23.98
N TYR A 669 -13.06 -8.63 -23.05
CA TYR A 669 -13.21 -10.09 -23.03
C TYR A 669 -13.85 -10.61 -24.33
N GLU A 670 -14.66 -9.77 -24.98
CA GLU A 670 -15.33 -10.10 -26.25
C GLU A 670 -14.37 -10.14 -27.45
N ASP A 671 -13.13 -9.65 -27.28
CA ASP A 671 -12.13 -9.55 -28.34
C ASP A 671 -11.08 -10.69 -28.28
N VAL A 672 -11.13 -11.51 -27.23
CA VAL A 672 -10.09 -12.51 -26.92
C VAL A 672 -9.88 -13.50 -28.07
N ASP A 673 -10.96 -14.04 -28.63
CA ASP A 673 -10.85 -15.10 -29.64
C ASP A 673 -10.30 -14.59 -30.98
N HIS A 674 -10.67 -13.37 -31.40
CA HIS A 674 -10.17 -12.80 -32.64
C HIS A 674 -8.72 -12.30 -32.51
N LEU A 675 -8.26 -11.97 -31.30
CA LEU A 675 -6.89 -11.52 -31.05
C LEU A 675 -5.90 -12.64 -30.78
N ARG A 676 -6.38 -13.84 -30.42
CA ARG A 676 -5.57 -15.04 -30.21
C ARG A 676 -4.46 -15.25 -31.27
N PRO A 677 -4.73 -15.17 -32.60
CA PRO A 677 -3.69 -15.39 -33.61
C PRO A 677 -2.70 -14.23 -33.77
N HIS A 678 -2.98 -13.05 -33.21
CA HIS A 678 -2.19 -11.82 -33.38
C HIS A 678 -1.43 -11.42 -32.11
N GLY A 679 -1.77 -12.01 -30.97
CA GLY A 679 -1.20 -11.68 -29.67
C GLY A 679 0.26 -12.08 -29.53
N VAL A 680 1.06 -11.18 -28.97
CA VAL A 680 2.41 -11.50 -28.50
C VAL A 680 2.27 -12.15 -27.13
N LEU A 681 2.36 -13.49 -27.08
CA LEU A 681 2.12 -14.27 -25.87
C LEU A 681 3.41 -14.63 -25.10
N ASP A 682 4.56 -14.49 -25.75
CA ASP A 682 5.86 -14.77 -25.16
C ASP A 682 6.16 -13.84 -23.98
N ASN A 683 6.62 -14.44 -22.88
CA ASN A 683 6.99 -13.74 -21.64
C ASN A 683 5.85 -12.86 -21.06
N THR A 684 4.59 -13.21 -21.34
CA THR A 684 3.43 -12.55 -20.72
C THR A 684 3.32 -12.93 -19.25
N ARG A 685 2.78 -12.02 -18.44
CA ARG A 685 2.67 -12.20 -16.98
C ARG A 685 1.22 -12.48 -16.61
N VAL A 686 0.99 -13.63 -15.99
CA VAL A 686 -0.30 -14.01 -15.41
C VAL A 686 -0.19 -13.92 -13.88
N PRO A 687 -1.12 -13.24 -13.20
CA PRO A 687 -1.06 -13.05 -11.76
C PRO A 687 -1.03 -14.37 -11.00
N HIS A 688 -0.31 -14.42 -9.87
CA HIS A 688 -0.13 -15.66 -9.10
C HIS A 688 -1.47 -16.32 -8.72
N PHE A 689 -2.51 -15.52 -8.44
CA PHE A 689 -3.81 -16.00 -8.03
C PHE A 689 -4.67 -16.60 -9.16
N MET A 690 -4.24 -16.45 -10.41
CA MET A 690 -4.90 -17.01 -11.60
C MET A 690 -4.17 -18.24 -12.13
N GLN A 691 -3.03 -18.63 -11.54
CA GLN A 691 -2.30 -19.83 -11.93
C GLN A 691 -3.09 -21.12 -11.65
N ASP A 692 -3.82 -21.16 -10.53
CA ASP A 692 -4.81 -22.21 -10.24
C ASP A 692 -6.18 -21.80 -10.79
N LEU A 693 -6.44 -22.15 -12.05
CA LEU A 693 -7.67 -21.78 -12.74
C LEU A 693 -8.92 -22.47 -12.17
N ALA A 694 -8.78 -23.67 -11.63
CA ALA A 694 -9.91 -24.37 -11.01
C ALA A 694 -10.36 -23.60 -9.76
N ARG A 695 -9.41 -23.22 -8.90
CA ARG A 695 -9.68 -22.41 -7.73
C ARG A 695 -10.17 -21.01 -8.11
N TYR A 696 -9.57 -20.37 -9.11
CA TYR A 696 -10.02 -19.05 -9.60
C TYR A 696 -11.49 -19.10 -10.04
N ARG A 697 -11.87 -20.06 -10.87
CA ARG A 697 -13.26 -20.27 -11.31
C ARG A 697 -14.20 -20.55 -10.14
N GLN A 698 -13.78 -21.40 -9.19
CA GLN A 698 -14.57 -21.65 -7.98
C GLN A 698 -14.84 -20.37 -7.18
N GLN A 699 -13.87 -19.45 -7.11
CA GLN A 699 -14.09 -18.16 -6.46
C GLN A 699 -15.07 -17.26 -7.21
N LEU A 700 -15.11 -17.31 -8.55
CA LEU A 700 -16.12 -16.57 -9.32
C LEU A 700 -17.53 -17.10 -9.06
N GLU A 701 -17.71 -18.41 -8.96
CA GLU A 701 -18.99 -19.01 -8.54
C GLU A 701 -19.35 -18.60 -7.11
N HIS A 702 -18.37 -18.57 -6.20
CA HIS A 702 -18.59 -18.12 -4.82
C HIS A 702 -19.03 -16.65 -4.76
N ILE A 703 -18.45 -15.79 -5.61
CA ILE A 703 -18.89 -14.40 -5.77
C ILE A 703 -20.34 -14.34 -6.26
N MET A 704 -20.71 -15.10 -7.29
CA MET A 704 -22.09 -15.12 -7.78
C MET A 704 -23.10 -15.56 -6.73
N ALA A 705 -22.82 -16.69 -6.07
CA ALA A 705 -23.70 -17.22 -5.03
C ALA A 705 -23.86 -16.25 -3.86
N THR A 706 -22.75 -15.68 -3.37
CA THR A 706 -22.78 -14.72 -2.26
C THR A 706 -23.63 -13.49 -2.57
N ASN A 707 -23.58 -13.02 -3.82
CA ASN A 707 -24.25 -11.81 -4.29
C ASN A 707 -25.63 -12.05 -4.88
N ARG A 708 -26.15 -13.29 -4.79
CA ARG A 708 -27.47 -13.70 -5.31
C ARG A 708 -27.68 -13.34 -6.79
N LEU A 709 -26.62 -13.44 -7.59
CA LEU A 709 -26.70 -13.20 -9.03
C LEU A 709 -27.16 -14.48 -9.72
N ASP A 710 -28.30 -14.41 -10.41
CA ASP A 710 -28.90 -15.55 -11.11
C ASP A 710 -28.45 -15.65 -12.56
N GLU A 711 -28.03 -16.85 -12.99
CA GLU A 711 -27.53 -17.09 -14.35
C GLU A 711 -28.59 -16.79 -15.42
N ALA A 712 -29.84 -17.21 -15.19
CA ALA A 712 -30.91 -17.02 -16.16
C ALA A 712 -31.32 -15.54 -16.28
N GLU A 713 -31.30 -14.81 -15.17
CA GLU A 713 -31.50 -13.36 -15.17
C GLU A 713 -30.37 -12.64 -15.93
N LEU A 714 -29.11 -12.99 -15.65
CA LEU A 714 -27.98 -12.40 -16.37
C LEU A 714 -28.06 -12.71 -17.87
N GLY A 715 -28.48 -13.92 -18.26
CA GLY A 715 -28.70 -14.29 -19.67
C GLY A 715 -29.79 -13.49 -20.36
N ARG A 716 -30.85 -13.08 -19.63
CA ARG A 716 -31.89 -12.18 -20.19
C ARG A 716 -31.39 -10.75 -20.33
N LEU A 717 -30.55 -10.27 -19.41
CA LEU A 717 -30.02 -8.90 -19.41
C LEU A 717 -28.87 -8.70 -20.39
N LEU A 718 -28.11 -9.76 -20.63
CA LEU A 718 -26.93 -9.82 -21.46
C LEU A 718 -27.00 -11.10 -22.33
N PRO A 719 -27.82 -11.08 -23.40
CA PRO A 719 -27.82 -12.15 -24.39
C PRO A 719 -26.46 -12.19 -25.11
N ASP A 720 -26.13 -13.37 -25.61
CA ASP A 720 -24.85 -13.67 -26.29
C ASP A 720 -24.66 -12.90 -27.60
#